data_AF-A0A8S3SHG5-F1
#
_entry.id   AF-A0A8S3SHG5-F1
#
_cell.length_a   1.000
_cell.length_b   1.000
_cell.length_c   1.000
_cell.angle_alpha   90.00
_cell.angle_beta   90.00
_cell.angle_gamma   90.00
#
_symmetry.space_group_name_H-M   'P 1'
#
loop_
_entity.id
_entity.type
_entity.pdbx_description
1 polymer ?
#
loop_
_entity_poly.entity_id
_entity_poly.type
_entity_poly.pdbx_seq_one_letter_code
_entity_poly.pdbx_strand_id
1 'polypeptide(L)'
;MTRTYVRKTNRGTTPHGIMERAMSCVVNEHRSVRSAASEFEINHMTLTRFIKKCTEVGSSNVTVGYFGNRKVFNDLQEQALERYLLNASYIYFGLTPKEVRRLAYECAEKFTIHMPQSWVENKCAGVDWFLLFMQRHPNLSIRTPEATSLSRATSFNHTNVNLFFTKLGEVMDRYKFNASDIWNIDETGITTVQKPSKTVGAKGVKQVGGITSAERGYLVTVCGSVNAIGNTVPPMMIFPRKHFKDHFIRDGPQGVCGGAHPSGWMTAENFLIFLQHFVKHTKPSTSHPVLLLLDNHNSHLAVTILAFAKLNGIVMLSFPPHCSHKLQPLDRTVYGPLKRYVATAQDCWLRNNPGKPMTIYDLPGILRESWPNAATPRNIISGFRVSGIFPMNPDVFEDTDFAPSYVTDRPMQTSSNDLIQREQMSDESPPAVPNSNTNEKESNNNQPEEADEQHEGEKSNEEQDKTDNQEQRSDPNQDSDLQKYLQERQRVLVNVRGDGHCLVYAFQICMEEELNEKIGTEEIFQNLIHEANRNKNFYKDFITDDQDLITEVNSYIDENNYMSGTGDLILVLLCNAYQVCANIIRVENNNISQLTQLPTTSTADRERNIYLVLTGQDAAAHYSATVRETAAGHQDHQNKTATSFDPSEVRPFPKAPPLKNPRKTSSRKRKTAILTDTPEKTHLKRKKKENVRNNKRLLNESCPSKKALEEPTNRNR
;
A
#
# COMPACT_ATOMS: atom_id res chain seq x y z
N MET A 1 14.50 40.15 -4.06
CA MET A 1 13.40 40.51 -3.14
C MET A 1 13.69 39.90 -1.77
N THR A 2 13.44 40.62 -0.69
CA THR A 2 13.52 40.09 0.68
C THR A 2 12.61 38.86 0.81
N ARG A 3 13.19 37.71 1.18
CA ARG A 3 12.52 36.40 1.22
C ARG A 3 11.47 36.27 2.33
N THR A 4 11.39 37.26 3.22
CA THR A 4 10.44 37.31 4.32
C THR A 4 10.07 38.77 4.52
N TYR A 5 8.87 39.17 4.10
CA TYR A 5 8.36 40.52 4.34
C TYR A 5 7.44 40.47 5.55
N VAL A 6 7.89 41.05 6.66
CA VAL A 6 7.03 41.29 7.83
C VAL A 6 6.28 42.59 7.59
N ARG A 7 4.96 42.52 7.61
CA ARG A 7 4.10 43.66 7.36
C ARG A 7 4.25 44.70 8.48
N LYS A 8 4.55 45.94 8.11
CA LYS A 8 4.72 47.06 9.07
C LYS A 8 3.42 47.79 9.44
N THR A 9 2.28 47.44 8.85
CA THR A 9 1.00 48.18 9.03
C THR A 9 -0.20 47.24 9.11
N ASN A 10 -1.20 47.57 9.94
CA ASN A 10 -2.45 46.80 10.09
C ASN A 10 -3.57 47.31 9.16
N ARG A 11 -3.24 48.00 8.06
CA ARG A 11 -4.24 48.69 7.20
C ARG A 11 -5.03 47.69 6.35
N GLY A 12 -6.34 47.58 6.49
CA GLY A 12 -7.16 46.67 5.66
C GLY A 12 -7.09 45.21 6.13
N THR A 13 -6.92 44.99 7.43
CA THR A 13 -7.21 43.72 8.13
C THR A 13 -8.59 43.71 8.77
N THR A 14 -9.38 44.78 8.59
CA THR A 14 -10.72 44.93 9.17
C THR A 14 -11.68 43.92 8.54
N PRO A 15 -12.39 43.09 9.33
CA PRO A 15 -13.41 42.17 8.85
C PRO A 15 -14.50 42.85 8.00
N HIS A 16 -15.01 42.14 7.00
CA HIS A 16 -15.97 42.70 6.03
C HIS A 16 -17.25 43.23 6.70
N GLY A 17 -17.84 42.48 7.65
CA GLY A 17 -19.03 42.91 8.37
C GLY A 17 -18.85 44.13 9.29
N ILE A 18 -17.61 44.52 9.63
CA ILE A 18 -17.34 45.79 10.32
C ILE A 18 -17.28 46.94 9.30
N MET A 19 -16.74 46.68 8.11
CA MET A 19 -16.69 47.66 7.01
C MET A 19 -18.10 48.00 6.49
N GLU A 20 -18.99 47.02 6.39
CA GLU A 20 -20.39 47.22 5.98
C GLU A 20 -21.16 48.06 7.00
N ARG A 21 -21.06 47.73 8.31
CA ARG A 21 -21.70 48.53 9.37
C ARG A 21 -21.20 49.97 9.40
N ALA A 22 -19.89 50.17 9.27
CA ALA A 22 -19.30 51.50 9.19
C ALA A 22 -19.75 52.28 7.94
N MET A 23 -19.97 51.61 6.80
CA MET A 23 -20.58 52.22 5.62
C MET A 23 -22.03 52.60 5.89
N SER A 24 -22.83 51.72 6.49
CA SER A 24 -24.24 52.01 6.80
C SER A 24 -24.39 53.24 7.69
N CYS A 25 -23.54 53.44 8.69
CA CYS A 25 -23.55 54.66 9.51
C CYS A 25 -23.20 55.94 8.71
N VAL A 26 -22.38 55.82 7.65
CA VAL A 26 -22.05 56.97 6.79
C VAL A 26 -23.17 57.26 5.79
N VAL A 27 -23.73 56.21 5.16
CA VAL A 27 -24.71 56.35 4.06
C VAL A 27 -26.13 56.53 4.58
N ASN A 28 -26.54 55.75 5.58
CA ASN A 28 -27.92 55.77 6.10
C ASN A 28 -28.08 56.81 7.22
N GLU A 29 -27.12 56.89 8.15
CA GLU A 29 -27.19 57.80 9.31
C GLU A 29 -26.52 59.16 9.04
N HIS A 30 -26.03 59.41 7.82
CA HIS A 30 -25.44 60.68 7.37
C HIS A 30 -24.26 61.16 8.24
N ARG A 31 -23.55 60.23 8.91
CA ARG A 31 -22.38 60.55 9.72
C ARG A 31 -21.16 60.83 8.84
N SER A 32 -20.25 61.70 9.32
CA SER A 32 -18.99 61.93 8.61
C SER A 32 -18.13 60.66 8.59
N VAL A 33 -17.42 60.42 7.49
CA VAL A 33 -16.54 59.25 7.32
C VAL A 33 -15.50 59.14 8.44
N ARG A 34 -15.02 60.27 8.97
CA ARG A 34 -14.06 60.29 10.08
C ARG A 34 -14.69 59.87 11.41
N SER A 35 -15.95 60.25 11.66
CA SER A 35 -16.70 59.86 12.86
C SER A 35 -16.95 58.36 12.87
N ALA A 36 -17.51 57.83 11.79
CA ALA A 36 -17.76 56.39 11.65
C ALA A 36 -16.44 55.59 11.69
N ALA A 37 -15.39 56.06 11.01
CA ALA A 37 -14.08 55.41 11.07
C ALA A 37 -13.49 55.39 12.49
N SER A 38 -13.68 56.44 13.29
CA SER A 38 -13.21 56.49 14.67
C SER A 38 -13.98 55.55 15.59
N GLU A 39 -15.28 55.40 15.39
CA GLU A 39 -16.17 54.54 16.18
C GLU A 39 -15.89 53.05 15.96
N PHE A 40 -15.66 52.66 14.70
CA PHE A 40 -15.35 51.27 14.34
C PHE A 40 -13.84 50.95 14.32
N GLU A 41 -13.00 51.85 14.85
CA GLU A 41 -11.53 51.74 14.88
C GLU A 41 -10.89 51.45 13.50
N ILE A 42 -11.48 52.00 12.44
CA ILE A 42 -11.03 51.83 11.06
C ILE A 42 -10.20 53.05 10.65
N ASN A 43 -9.16 52.84 9.84
CA ASN A 43 -8.53 53.99 9.19
C ASN A 43 -9.52 54.66 8.20
N HIS A 44 -9.80 55.95 8.38
CA HIS A 44 -10.75 56.69 7.56
C HIS A 44 -10.48 56.59 6.05
N MET A 45 -9.22 56.45 5.61
CA MET A 45 -8.88 56.28 4.20
C MET A 45 -9.29 54.90 3.67
N THR A 46 -9.24 53.86 4.52
CA THR A 46 -9.70 52.51 4.17
C THR A 46 -11.22 52.49 4.01
N LEU A 47 -11.95 53.13 4.93
CA LEU A 47 -13.41 53.26 4.84
C LEU A 47 -13.84 54.10 3.61
N THR A 48 -13.14 55.20 3.34
CA THR A 48 -13.40 56.03 2.15
C THR A 48 -13.22 55.23 0.86
N ARG A 49 -12.16 54.41 0.76
CA ARG A 49 -11.92 53.55 -0.41
C ARG A 49 -12.97 52.46 -0.56
N PHE A 50 -13.45 51.90 0.55
CA PHE A 50 -14.51 50.89 0.56
C PHE A 50 -15.82 51.48 0.03
N ILE A 51 -16.25 52.61 0.58
CA ILE A 51 -17.46 53.31 0.15
C ILE A 51 -17.38 53.63 -1.34
N LYS A 52 -16.28 54.25 -1.79
CA LYS A 52 -16.09 54.60 -3.21
C LYS A 52 -16.21 53.37 -4.13
N LYS A 53 -15.57 52.27 -3.76
CA LYS A 53 -15.55 51.04 -4.55
C LYS A 53 -16.91 50.34 -4.56
N CYS A 54 -17.67 50.39 -3.47
CA CYS A 54 -19.04 49.91 -3.43
C CYS A 54 -19.99 50.78 -4.27
N THR A 55 -19.79 52.10 -4.28
CA THR A 55 -20.56 53.01 -5.15
C THR A 55 -20.25 52.78 -6.63
N GLU A 56 -19.00 52.49 -6.99
CA GLU A 56 -18.59 52.20 -8.37
C GLU A 56 -19.10 50.84 -8.87
N VAL A 57 -19.18 49.83 -8.00
CA VAL A 57 -19.55 48.44 -8.36
C VAL A 57 -21.05 48.16 -8.14
N GLY A 58 -21.75 48.99 -7.37
CA GLY A 58 -23.17 48.80 -7.05
C GLY A 58 -23.45 47.60 -6.12
N SER A 59 -22.45 47.13 -5.39
CA SER A 59 -22.55 45.97 -4.49
C SER A 59 -21.81 46.21 -3.17
N SER A 60 -22.35 45.69 -2.06
CA SER A 60 -21.71 45.72 -0.74
C SER A 60 -20.59 44.69 -0.58
N ASN A 61 -20.57 43.64 -1.42
CA ASN A 61 -19.61 42.52 -1.39
C ASN A 61 -18.23 42.87 -1.97
N VAL A 62 -17.67 44.01 -1.58
CA VAL A 62 -16.43 44.53 -2.15
C VAL A 62 -15.31 44.48 -1.13
N THR A 63 -14.28 43.67 -1.36
CA THR A 63 -13.13 43.67 -0.45
C THR A 63 -12.18 44.84 -0.73
N VAL A 64 -11.71 45.52 0.32
CA VAL A 64 -10.62 46.51 0.24
C VAL A 64 -9.43 46.08 1.08
N GLY A 65 -8.24 46.13 0.50
CA GLY A 65 -7.01 45.70 1.17
C GLY A 65 -5.91 45.35 0.18
N TYR A 66 -4.73 45.02 0.72
CA TYR A 66 -3.68 44.39 -0.07
C TYR A 66 -3.99 42.90 -0.18
N PHE A 67 -4.27 42.43 -1.39
CA PHE A 67 -4.39 41.01 -1.67
C PHE A 67 -3.00 40.37 -1.59
N GLY A 68 -2.93 39.12 -1.11
CA GLY A 68 -1.71 38.32 -1.21
C GLY A 68 -1.24 38.24 -2.66
N ASN A 69 0.07 38.02 -2.87
CA ASN A 69 0.62 37.81 -4.21
C ASN A 69 -0.25 36.78 -4.97
N ARG A 70 -0.69 37.13 -6.18
CA ARG A 70 -1.54 36.28 -7.02
C ARG A 70 -0.86 34.92 -7.21
N LYS A 71 -1.40 33.86 -6.58
CA LYS A 71 -0.95 32.49 -6.81
C LYS A 71 -1.33 32.09 -8.24
N VAL A 72 -0.46 31.33 -8.90
CA VAL A 72 -0.74 30.80 -10.26
C VAL A 72 -1.77 29.69 -10.17
N PHE A 73 -1.64 28.80 -9.18
CA PHE A 73 -2.59 27.74 -8.89
C PHE A 73 -3.46 28.11 -7.68
N ASN A 74 -4.72 27.70 -7.70
CA ASN A 74 -5.56 27.74 -6.51
C ASN A 74 -5.18 26.60 -5.55
N ASP A 75 -5.75 26.59 -4.34
CA ASP A 75 -5.34 25.63 -3.32
C ASP A 75 -5.69 24.18 -3.69
N LEU A 76 -6.81 23.93 -4.39
CA LEU A 76 -7.19 22.60 -4.89
C LEU A 76 -6.23 22.08 -5.97
N GLN A 77 -5.80 22.94 -6.89
CA GLN A 77 -4.83 22.62 -7.94
C GLN A 77 -3.44 22.34 -7.33
N GLU A 78 -3.03 23.12 -6.33
CA GLU A 78 -1.78 22.83 -5.62
C GLU A 78 -1.85 21.52 -4.84
N GLN A 79 -2.97 21.18 -4.21
CA GLN A 79 -3.18 19.88 -3.55
C GLN A 79 -3.17 18.72 -4.55
N ALA A 80 -3.75 18.89 -5.74
CA ALA A 80 -3.66 17.89 -6.80
C ALA A 80 -2.21 17.67 -7.27
N LEU A 81 -1.44 18.75 -7.42
CA LEU A 81 0.00 18.68 -7.69
C LEU A 81 0.77 18.00 -6.56
N GLU A 82 0.49 18.33 -5.30
CA GLU A 82 1.10 17.69 -4.13
C GLU A 82 0.86 16.17 -4.14
N ARG A 83 -0.39 15.73 -4.28
CA ARG A 83 -0.76 14.31 -4.36
C ARG A 83 -0.04 13.60 -5.51
N TYR A 84 0.01 14.22 -6.68
CA TYR A 84 0.72 13.66 -7.83
C TYR A 84 2.22 13.47 -7.54
N LEU A 85 2.88 14.46 -6.90
CA LEU A 85 4.30 14.39 -6.55
C LEU A 85 4.59 13.32 -5.50
N LEU A 86 3.70 13.15 -4.52
CA LEU A 86 3.79 12.09 -3.52
C LEU A 86 3.68 10.71 -4.19
N ASN A 87 2.66 10.52 -5.04
CA ASN A 87 2.47 9.27 -5.78
C ASN A 87 3.66 8.95 -6.69
N ALA A 88 4.19 9.95 -7.41
CA ALA A 88 5.40 9.80 -8.23
C ALA A 88 6.60 9.33 -7.39
N SER A 89 6.74 9.86 -6.16
CA SER A 89 7.78 9.46 -5.23
C SER A 89 7.60 8.02 -4.76
N TYR A 90 6.38 7.60 -4.41
CA TYR A 90 6.10 6.24 -3.92
C TYR A 90 6.39 5.16 -4.98
N ILE A 91 6.11 5.42 -6.26
CA ILE A 91 6.42 4.49 -7.35
C ILE A 91 7.89 4.53 -7.81
N TYR A 92 8.77 5.26 -7.11
CA TYR A 92 10.19 5.50 -7.47
C TYR A 92 10.43 6.28 -8.78
N PHE A 93 9.44 7.05 -9.23
CA PHE A 93 9.57 8.00 -10.35
C PHE A 93 9.48 9.45 -9.85
N GLY A 94 10.11 9.74 -8.71
CA GLY A 94 10.15 11.07 -8.11
C GLY A 94 10.75 12.13 -9.06
N LEU A 95 10.17 13.33 -9.04
CA LEU A 95 10.54 14.42 -9.94
C LEU A 95 11.57 15.35 -9.29
N THR A 96 12.58 15.76 -10.05
CA THR A 96 13.56 16.75 -9.61
C THR A 96 12.92 18.15 -9.51
N PRO A 97 13.49 19.09 -8.73
CA PRO A 97 12.98 20.47 -8.65
C PRO A 97 12.84 21.16 -10.02
N LYS A 98 13.65 20.78 -11.01
CA LYS A 98 13.53 21.30 -12.37
C LYS A 98 12.32 20.70 -13.10
N GLU A 99 12.07 19.41 -12.94
CA GLU A 99 10.93 18.73 -13.56
C GLU A 99 9.61 19.12 -12.92
N VAL A 100 9.54 19.33 -11.60
CA VAL A 100 8.34 19.85 -10.95
C VAL A 100 7.98 21.23 -11.49
N ARG A 101 8.97 22.11 -11.69
CA ARG A 101 8.75 23.42 -12.30
C ARG A 101 8.29 23.33 -13.75
N ARG A 102 8.77 22.32 -14.49
CA ARG A 102 8.33 22.07 -15.86
C ARG A 102 6.90 21.53 -15.90
N LEU A 103 6.58 20.57 -15.02
CA LEU A 103 5.23 20.02 -14.87
C LEU A 103 4.23 21.12 -14.53
N ALA A 104 4.58 22.03 -13.61
CA ALA A 104 3.75 23.19 -13.29
C ALA A 104 3.46 24.06 -14.52
N TYR A 105 4.45 24.30 -15.37
CA TYR A 105 4.23 25.01 -16.64
C TYR A 105 3.29 24.21 -17.57
N GLU A 106 3.55 22.91 -17.77
CA GLU A 106 2.77 22.04 -18.64
C GLU A 106 1.29 21.92 -18.17
N CYS A 107 1.05 21.84 -16.86
CA CYS A 107 -0.29 21.90 -16.27
C CYS A 107 -0.96 23.26 -16.49
N ALA A 108 -0.23 24.36 -16.29
CA ALA A 108 -0.78 25.69 -16.51
C ALA A 108 -1.15 25.93 -17.98
N GLU A 109 -0.36 25.39 -18.92
CA GLU A 109 -0.63 25.43 -20.36
C GLU A 109 -1.85 24.59 -20.73
N LYS A 110 -1.91 23.33 -20.26
CA LYS A 110 -3.01 22.40 -20.57
C LYS A 110 -4.36 22.85 -20.01
N PHE A 111 -4.39 23.32 -18.76
CA PHE A 111 -5.63 23.76 -18.10
C PHE A 111 -5.93 25.26 -18.33
N THR A 112 -5.22 25.91 -19.27
CA THR A 112 -5.41 27.33 -19.63
C THR A 112 -5.38 28.29 -18.43
N ILE A 113 -4.46 28.05 -17.49
CA ILE A 113 -4.28 28.86 -16.28
C ILE A 113 -3.39 30.07 -16.60
N HIS A 114 -3.80 31.25 -16.14
CA HIS A 114 -3.02 32.48 -16.32
C HIS A 114 -1.67 32.40 -15.58
N MET A 115 -0.57 32.41 -16.33
CA MET A 115 0.80 32.30 -15.82
C MET A 115 1.65 33.54 -16.12
N PRO A 116 2.74 33.79 -15.36
CA PRO A 116 3.67 34.89 -15.64
C PRO A 116 4.40 34.71 -16.98
N GLN A 117 4.71 35.80 -17.68
CA GLN A 117 5.44 35.77 -18.96
C GLN A 117 6.78 35.01 -18.87
N SER A 118 7.48 35.14 -17.73
CA SER A 118 8.70 34.39 -17.44
C SER A 118 8.55 32.85 -17.52
N TRP A 119 7.36 32.31 -17.26
CA TRP A 119 7.11 30.87 -17.36
C TRP A 119 6.99 30.44 -18.82
N VAL A 120 6.36 31.27 -19.66
CA VAL A 120 6.19 31.04 -21.11
C VAL A 120 7.54 31.10 -21.82
N GLU A 121 8.35 32.12 -21.53
CA GLU A 121 9.68 32.29 -22.14
C GLU A 121 10.62 31.14 -21.78
N ASN A 122 10.62 30.71 -20.52
CA ASN A 122 11.52 29.66 -20.04
C ASN A 122 10.92 28.24 -20.11
N LYS A 123 9.65 28.11 -20.53
CA LYS A 123 8.86 26.87 -20.50
C LYS A 123 8.96 26.12 -19.16
N CYS A 124 9.05 26.88 -18.07
CA CYS A 124 9.18 26.34 -16.71
C CYS A 124 8.79 27.38 -15.66
N ALA A 125 8.28 26.89 -14.52
CA ALA A 125 8.01 27.74 -13.38
C ALA A 125 9.30 28.31 -12.76
N GLY A 126 9.17 29.48 -12.14
CA GLY A 126 10.27 30.17 -11.46
C GLY A 126 10.80 29.41 -10.23
N VAL A 127 12.06 29.67 -9.85
CA VAL A 127 12.67 29.12 -8.63
C VAL A 127 11.90 29.59 -7.39
N ASP A 128 11.50 30.86 -7.35
CA ASP A 128 10.76 31.42 -6.22
C ASP A 128 9.37 30.79 -6.07
N TRP A 129 8.69 30.47 -7.18
CA TRP A 129 7.42 29.74 -7.12
C TRP A 129 7.61 28.37 -6.47
N PHE A 130 8.64 27.61 -6.88
CA PHE A 130 8.92 26.29 -6.32
C PHE A 130 9.25 26.37 -4.82
N LEU A 131 10.08 27.34 -4.40
CA LEU A 131 10.40 27.53 -2.98
C LEU A 131 9.15 27.84 -2.15
N LEU A 132 8.27 28.73 -2.65
CA LEU A 132 7.04 29.08 -1.95
C LEU A 132 6.02 27.93 -1.98
N PHE A 133 5.96 27.14 -3.06
CA PHE A 133 5.14 25.93 -3.14
C PHE A 133 5.58 24.90 -2.07
N MET A 134 6.89 24.61 -1.99
CA MET A 134 7.44 23.71 -0.97
C MET A 134 7.22 24.24 0.46
N GLN A 135 7.17 25.56 0.68
CA GLN A 135 6.84 26.14 1.99
C GLN A 135 5.37 26.00 2.36
N ARG A 136 4.45 26.02 1.39
CA ARG A 136 3.01 25.83 1.63
C ARG A 136 2.64 24.37 1.84
N HIS A 137 3.41 23.45 1.26
CA HIS A 137 3.16 22.00 1.29
C HIS A 137 4.25 21.28 2.10
N PRO A 138 4.18 21.32 3.45
CA PRO A 138 5.21 20.78 4.33
C PRO A 138 5.39 19.26 4.23
N ASN A 139 4.44 18.54 3.61
CA ASN A 139 4.56 17.10 3.35
C ASN A 139 5.61 16.79 2.27
N LEU A 140 6.00 17.77 1.45
CA LEU A 140 7.02 17.62 0.43
C LEU A 140 8.39 18.04 0.97
N SER A 141 9.42 17.22 0.71
CA SER A 141 10.81 17.58 1.03
C SER A 141 11.78 17.10 -0.04
N ILE A 142 12.86 17.85 -0.26
CA ILE A 142 13.91 17.45 -1.20
C ILE A 142 14.75 16.35 -0.54
N ARG A 143 14.77 15.16 -1.13
CA ARG A 143 15.52 13.99 -0.65
C ARG A 143 16.43 13.45 -1.75
N THR A 144 17.49 12.76 -1.35
CA THR A 144 18.31 11.96 -2.28
C THR A 144 17.75 10.54 -2.28
N PRO A 145 17.26 10.02 -3.43
CA PRO A 145 16.71 8.68 -3.49
C PRO A 145 17.79 7.62 -3.27
N GLU A 146 17.42 6.51 -2.64
CA GLU A 146 18.28 5.33 -2.56
C GLU A 146 18.23 4.56 -3.89
N ALA A 147 19.38 4.06 -4.34
CA ALA A 147 19.46 3.30 -5.58
C ALA A 147 18.85 1.90 -5.39
N THR A 148 17.57 1.76 -5.71
CA THR A 148 16.86 0.47 -5.72
C THR A 148 16.87 -0.12 -7.13
N SER A 149 17.26 -1.40 -7.26
CA SER A 149 17.22 -2.06 -8.57
C SER A 149 15.77 -2.28 -9.03
N LEU A 150 15.55 -2.23 -10.34
CA LEU A 150 14.23 -2.50 -10.93
C LEU A 150 13.68 -3.84 -10.45
N SER A 151 14.51 -4.89 -10.40
CA SER A 151 14.12 -6.21 -9.92
C SER A 151 13.61 -6.25 -8.47
N ARG A 152 14.10 -5.37 -7.59
CA ARG A 152 13.62 -5.25 -6.20
C ARG A 152 12.26 -4.55 -6.16
N ALA A 153 12.10 -3.48 -6.95
CA ALA A 153 10.84 -2.76 -7.09
C ALA A 153 9.73 -3.64 -7.69
N THR A 154 10.05 -4.50 -8.68
CA THR A 154 9.05 -5.37 -9.31
C THR A 154 8.64 -6.57 -8.45
N SER A 155 9.60 -7.15 -7.72
CA SER A 155 9.38 -8.43 -7.05
C SER A 155 8.70 -8.27 -5.71
N PHE A 156 8.83 -7.10 -5.07
CA PHE A 156 8.13 -6.78 -3.84
C PHE A 156 6.70 -6.31 -4.18
N ASN A 157 5.78 -7.26 -4.30
CA ASN A 157 4.36 -7.06 -4.58
C ASN A 157 3.51 -7.90 -3.61
N HIS A 158 2.22 -7.58 -3.48
CA HIS A 158 1.30 -8.27 -2.58
C HIS A 158 1.30 -9.78 -2.81
N THR A 159 1.27 -10.25 -4.06
CA THR A 159 1.20 -11.68 -4.38
C THR A 159 2.40 -12.45 -3.83
N ASN A 160 3.62 -11.95 -4.05
CA ASN A 160 4.84 -12.62 -3.60
C ASN A 160 5.00 -12.59 -2.08
N VAL A 161 4.64 -11.47 -1.45
CA VAL A 161 4.72 -11.30 0.00
C VAL A 161 3.65 -12.16 0.69
N ASN A 162 2.41 -12.16 0.21
CA ASN A 162 1.34 -13.01 0.73
C ASN A 162 1.70 -14.49 0.60
N LEU A 163 2.21 -14.93 -0.56
CA LEU A 163 2.65 -16.31 -0.74
C LEU A 163 3.75 -16.73 0.25
N PHE A 164 4.66 -15.82 0.60
CA PHE A 164 5.66 -16.07 1.62
C PHE A 164 5.03 -16.22 3.01
N PHE A 165 4.14 -15.30 3.40
CA PHE A 165 3.48 -15.37 4.70
C PHE A 165 2.54 -16.57 4.84
N THR A 166 1.84 -16.98 3.77
CA THR A 166 1.06 -18.22 3.76
C THR A 166 1.96 -19.43 4.05
N LYS A 167 3.08 -19.56 3.34
CA LYS A 167 4.05 -20.66 3.57
C LYS A 167 4.69 -20.60 4.95
N LEU A 168 5.02 -19.41 5.43
CA LEU A 168 5.53 -19.22 6.78
C LEU A 168 4.49 -19.69 7.80
N GLY A 169 3.24 -19.29 7.65
CA GLY A 169 2.11 -19.72 8.49
C GLY A 169 1.95 -21.24 8.51
N GLU A 170 1.91 -21.89 7.35
CA GLU A 170 1.83 -23.36 7.25
C GLU A 170 2.98 -24.07 8.00
N VAL A 171 4.20 -23.54 7.89
CA VAL A 171 5.39 -24.10 8.53
C VAL A 171 5.37 -23.84 10.04
N MET A 172 4.99 -22.64 10.46
CA MET A 172 4.78 -22.28 11.86
C MET A 172 3.70 -23.14 12.50
N ASP A 173 2.62 -23.44 11.79
CA ASP A 173 1.54 -24.29 12.27
C ASP A 173 1.92 -25.77 12.36
N ARG A 174 2.71 -26.26 11.41
CA ARG A 174 3.14 -27.66 11.40
C ARG A 174 4.09 -27.99 12.55
N TYR A 175 5.06 -27.12 12.81
CA TYR A 175 6.15 -27.41 13.73
C TYR A 175 6.06 -26.66 15.06
N LYS A 176 5.20 -25.63 15.16
CA LYS A 176 4.97 -24.83 16.36
C LYS A 176 6.28 -24.28 16.97
N PHE A 177 7.09 -23.65 16.12
CA PHE A 177 8.39 -23.09 16.51
C PHE A 177 8.25 -22.00 17.58
N ASN A 178 9.17 -21.99 18.55
CA ASN A 178 9.31 -20.87 19.47
C ASN A 178 10.22 -19.79 18.86
N ALA A 179 10.25 -18.61 19.49
CA ALA A 179 11.14 -17.50 19.10
C ALA A 179 12.63 -17.92 19.07
N SER A 180 13.05 -18.85 19.93
CA SER A 180 14.41 -19.38 19.97
C SER A 180 14.80 -20.20 18.74
N ASP A 181 13.80 -20.74 18.05
CA ASP A 181 13.96 -21.78 17.03
C ASP A 181 13.87 -21.19 15.62
N ILE A 182 13.53 -19.90 15.50
CA ILE A 182 13.40 -19.18 14.23
C ILE A 182 14.68 -18.39 13.99
N TRP A 183 15.46 -18.83 13.00
CA TRP A 183 16.76 -18.27 12.64
C TRP A 183 16.71 -17.60 11.28
N ASN A 184 17.39 -16.47 11.16
CA ASN A 184 17.67 -15.78 9.91
C ASN A 184 19.18 -15.80 9.62
N ILE A 185 19.53 -16.06 8.37
CA ILE A 185 20.89 -16.16 7.87
C ILE A 185 21.03 -15.37 6.58
N ASP A 186 22.12 -14.63 6.46
CA ASP A 186 22.42 -13.81 5.29
C ASP A 186 23.92 -13.48 5.22
N GLU A 187 24.38 -13.01 4.06
CA GLU A 187 25.78 -12.64 3.81
C GLU A 187 25.95 -11.13 3.61
N THR A 188 27.04 -10.60 4.15
CA THR A 188 27.44 -9.21 3.93
C THR A 188 28.92 -9.09 3.62
N GLY A 189 29.27 -8.20 2.69
CA GLY A 189 30.66 -7.92 2.32
C GLY A 189 31.28 -6.87 3.22
N ILE A 190 32.43 -7.17 3.82
CA ILE A 190 33.30 -6.21 4.49
C ILE A 190 34.55 -5.98 3.65
N THR A 191 34.87 -4.73 3.37
CA THR A 191 36.03 -4.33 2.59
C THR A 191 37.13 -3.76 3.49
N THR A 192 38.38 -3.96 3.07
CA THR A 192 39.58 -3.35 3.70
C THR A 192 39.68 -1.83 3.51
N VAL A 193 38.87 -1.29 2.60
CA VAL A 193 38.77 0.14 2.30
C VAL A 193 37.30 0.54 2.40
N GLN A 194 37.00 1.54 3.23
CA GLN A 194 35.67 2.13 3.35
C GLN A 194 35.63 3.55 2.78
N LYS A 195 34.41 4.02 2.50
CA LYS A 195 34.20 5.43 2.19
C LYS A 195 34.46 6.25 3.46
N PRO A 196 35.33 7.27 3.40
CA PRO A 196 35.63 8.08 4.57
C PRO A 196 34.37 8.82 5.05
N SER A 197 34.24 8.95 6.36
CA SER A 197 33.16 9.69 7.00
C SER A 197 33.27 11.19 6.71
N LYS A 198 32.15 11.93 6.86
CA LYS A 198 32.17 13.39 6.77
C LYS A 198 33.05 13.96 7.87
N THR A 199 33.99 14.82 7.52
CA THR A 199 34.93 15.47 8.45
C THR A 199 34.65 16.96 8.55
N VAL A 200 35.02 17.56 9.70
CA VAL A 200 35.00 19.02 9.88
C VAL A 200 36.20 19.60 9.14
N GLY A 201 35.94 20.58 8.27
CA GLY A 201 36.96 21.27 7.50
C GLY A 201 36.75 22.79 7.51
N ALA A 202 37.78 23.54 7.12
CA ALA A 202 37.70 25.00 7.05
C ALA A 202 36.64 25.45 6.02
N LYS A 203 35.83 26.43 6.41
CA LYS A 203 34.79 27.01 5.55
C LYS A 203 35.43 27.60 4.29
N GLY A 204 34.93 27.22 3.12
CA GLY A 204 35.44 27.69 1.81
C GLY A 204 36.47 26.77 1.15
N VAL A 205 36.96 25.74 1.84
CA VAL A 205 37.85 24.74 1.24
C VAL A 205 37.04 23.72 0.44
N LYS A 206 37.44 23.49 -0.82
CA LYS A 206 36.76 22.56 -1.74
C LYS A 206 37.18 21.11 -1.57
N GLN A 207 38.40 20.85 -1.10
CA GLN A 207 38.94 19.50 -0.92
C GLN A 207 39.42 19.31 0.53
N VAL A 208 38.74 18.41 1.24
CA VAL A 208 39.16 17.95 2.57
C VAL A 208 39.65 16.51 2.39
N GLY A 209 40.93 16.25 2.68
CA GLY A 209 41.52 14.93 2.57
C GLY A 209 41.12 14.00 3.72
N GLY A 210 40.98 12.71 3.42
CA GLY A 210 40.82 11.65 4.41
C GLY A 210 41.75 10.49 4.06
N ILE A 211 42.41 9.90 5.06
CA ILE A 211 43.29 8.75 4.86
C ILE A 211 42.44 7.49 4.68
N THR A 212 42.72 6.72 3.64
CA THR A 212 42.14 5.38 3.43
C THR A 212 43.26 4.34 3.34
N SER A 213 42.96 3.09 3.73
CA SER A 213 43.97 2.01 3.77
C SER A 213 44.65 1.73 2.42
N ALA A 214 43.93 1.89 1.31
CA ALA A 214 44.40 1.68 -0.06
C ALA A 214 43.42 2.33 -1.06
N GLU A 215 43.79 2.37 -2.35
CA GLU A 215 42.89 2.81 -3.45
C GLU A 215 41.80 1.79 -3.77
N ARG A 216 42.12 0.49 -3.69
CA ARG A 216 41.18 -0.61 -3.96
C ARG A 216 41.21 -1.63 -2.82
N GLY A 217 40.05 -1.86 -2.22
CA GLY A 217 39.88 -2.85 -1.15
C GLY A 217 39.62 -4.26 -1.67
N TYR A 218 40.08 -5.25 -0.92
CA TYR A 218 39.61 -6.64 -1.01
C TYR A 218 38.37 -6.82 -0.14
N LEU A 219 37.42 -7.63 -0.64
CA LEU A 219 36.18 -8.00 0.04
C LEU A 219 36.34 -9.35 0.74
N VAL A 220 35.96 -9.40 2.02
CA VAL A 220 35.76 -10.61 2.80
C VAL A 220 34.27 -10.72 3.09
N THR A 221 33.68 -11.86 2.78
CA THR A 221 32.24 -12.08 3.04
C THR A 221 32.07 -12.56 4.47
N VAL A 222 31.11 -11.97 5.19
CA VAL A 222 30.70 -12.37 6.52
C VAL A 222 29.31 -12.96 6.43
N CYS A 223 29.14 -14.22 6.84
CA CYS A 223 27.84 -14.87 6.98
C CYS A 223 27.41 -14.78 8.45
N GLY A 224 26.30 -14.09 8.69
CA GLY A 224 25.73 -13.86 10.00
C GLY A 224 24.50 -14.74 10.24
N SER A 225 24.25 -15.09 11.50
CA SER A 225 22.99 -15.75 11.86
C SER A 225 22.47 -15.29 13.22
N VAL A 226 21.16 -15.06 13.26
CA VAL A 226 20.45 -14.48 14.40
C VAL A 226 19.08 -15.13 14.55
N ASN A 227 18.56 -15.21 15.77
CA ASN A 227 17.22 -15.76 16.01
C ASN A 227 16.23 -14.73 16.59
N ALA A 228 14.94 -15.06 16.57
CA ALA A 228 13.89 -14.12 16.93
C ALA A 228 13.90 -13.66 18.39
N ILE A 229 14.53 -14.41 19.31
CA ILE A 229 14.74 -13.98 20.71
C ILE A 229 15.93 -13.02 20.88
N GLY A 230 16.76 -12.83 19.86
CA GLY A 230 17.88 -11.88 19.88
C GLY A 230 19.26 -12.49 20.12
N ASN A 231 19.41 -13.82 20.02
CA ASN A 231 20.70 -14.49 20.07
C ASN A 231 21.35 -14.55 18.68
N THR A 232 22.65 -14.84 18.66
CA THR A 232 23.45 -14.98 17.45
C THR A 232 24.41 -16.16 17.57
N VAL A 233 24.65 -16.86 16.46
CA VAL A 233 25.78 -17.79 16.35
C VAL A 233 27.00 -17.00 15.88
N PRO A 234 28.22 -17.29 16.37
CA PRO A 234 29.42 -16.63 15.89
C PRO A 234 29.50 -16.63 14.36
N PRO A 235 29.80 -15.47 13.72
CA PRO A 235 29.74 -15.36 12.27
C PRO A 235 30.81 -16.23 11.58
N MET A 236 30.61 -16.49 10.30
CA MET A 236 31.64 -17.10 9.45
C MET A 236 32.26 -16.06 8.51
N MET A 237 33.58 -16.13 8.31
CA MET A 237 34.32 -15.25 7.40
C MET A 237 34.87 -16.02 6.20
N ILE A 238 34.61 -15.55 4.99
CA ILE A 238 35.07 -16.15 3.74
C ILE A 238 36.09 -15.24 3.08
N PHE A 239 37.34 -15.71 3.04
CA PHE A 239 38.47 -14.94 2.53
C PHE A 239 38.67 -15.13 1.03
N PRO A 240 39.08 -14.08 0.28
CA PRO A 240 39.37 -14.15 -1.15
C PRO A 240 40.70 -14.89 -1.44
N ARG A 241 40.77 -16.18 -1.08
CA ARG A 241 41.94 -17.06 -1.18
C ARG A 241 41.55 -18.44 -1.69
N LYS A 242 42.51 -19.20 -2.22
CA LYS A 242 42.30 -20.59 -2.66
C LYS A 242 42.24 -21.59 -1.51
N HIS A 243 43.08 -21.38 -0.50
CA HIS A 243 43.21 -22.26 0.65
C HIS A 243 42.97 -21.47 1.93
N PHE A 244 42.10 -21.98 2.78
CA PHE A 244 41.89 -21.46 4.11
C PHE A 244 43.05 -21.88 5.03
N LYS A 245 43.42 -21.02 5.97
CA LYS A 245 44.37 -21.31 7.04
C LYS A 245 43.82 -20.73 8.33
N ASP A 246 43.96 -21.47 9.44
CA ASP A 246 43.33 -21.11 10.71
C ASP A 246 43.74 -19.75 11.25
N HIS A 247 44.98 -19.31 10.97
CA HIS A 247 45.44 -17.99 11.39
C HIS A 247 44.70 -16.82 10.71
N PHE A 248 43.90 -17.07 9.66
CA PHE A 248 43.10 -16.04 9.01
C PHE A 248 42.01 -15.48 9.93
N ILE A 249 41.59 -16.25 10.95
CA ILE A 249 40.55 -15.86 11.90
C ILE A 249 41.09 -15.66 13.33
N ARG A 250 42.41 -15.68 13.52
CA ARG A 250 43.07 -15.66 14.84
C ARG A 250 42.57 -14.55 15.76
N ASP A 251 42.37 -13.36 15.20
CA ASP A 251 42.02 -12.16 15.96
C ASP A 251 40.49 -11.90 15.94
N GLY A 252 39.70 -12.85 15.43
CA GLY A 252 38.27 -12.76 15.23
C GLY A 252 37.40 -12.89 16.49
N PRO A 253 36.07 -12.74 16.35
CA PRO A 253 35.12 -13.05 17.42
C PRO A 253 35.30 -14.47 17.98
N GLN A 254 34.99 -14.66 19.26
CA GLN A 254 35.07 -15.99 19.86
C GLN A 254 34.13 -16.97 19.16
N GLY A 255 34.66 -18.13 18.77
CA GLY A 255 33.91 -19.16 18.05
C GLY A 255 33.68 -18.87 16.55
N VAL A 256 34.28 -17.82 15.99
CA VAL A 256 34.21 -17.52 14.55
C VAL A 256 34.61 -18.72 13.69
N CYS A 257 33.89 -18.94 12.59
CA CYS A 257 34.25 -19.94 11.58
C CYS A 257 34.91 -19.27 10.37
N GLY A 258 35.74 -20.00 9.62
CA GLY A 258 36.44 -19.45 8.47
C GLY A 258 36.38 -20.37 7.25
N GLY A 259 36.33 -19.75 6.06
CA GLY A 259 36.39 -20.41 4.77
C GLY A 259 37.20 -19.60 3.77
N ALA A 260 37.46 -20.16 2.59
CA ALA A 260 38.18 -19.45 1.55
C ALA A 260 37.60 -19.78 0.17
N HIS A 261 37.52 -18.77 -0.67
CA HIS A 261 37.22 -18.94 -2.09
C HIS A 261 37.92 -17.84 -2.90
N PRO A 262 38.47 -18.09 -4.10
CA PRO A 262 39.24 -17.09 -4.85
C PRO A 262 38.49 -15.79 -5.13
N SER A 263 37.16 -15.87 -5.31
CA SER A 263 36.33 -14.69 -5.53
C SER A 263 35.93 -13.98 -4.23
N GLY A 264 36.11 -14.61 -3.07
CA GLY A 264 35.60 -14.14 -1.77
C GLY A 264 34.10 -14.37 -1.56
N TRP A 265 33.38 -14.89 -2.57
CA TRP A 265 31.95 -15.21 -2.48
C TRP A 265 31.71 -16.57 -1.85
N MET A 266 30.53 -16.74 -1.26
CA MET A 266 30.11 -18.02 -0.71
C MET A 266 29.76 -19.03 -1.81
N THR A 267 30.20 -20.27 -1.62
CA THR A 267 29.90 -21.43 -2.47
C THR A 267 29.09 -22.45 -1.68
N ALA A 268 28.51 -23.44 -2.35
CA ALA A 268 27.78 -24.52 -1.68
C ALA A 268 28.67 -25.29 -0.67
N GLU A 269 29.96 -25.48 -0.98
CA GLU A 269 30.92 -26.11 -0.07
C GLU A 269 31.14 -25.29 1.21
N ASN A 270 31.35 -23.98 1.05
CA ASN A 270 31.50 -23.06 2.19
C ASN A 270 30.20 -22.97 3.01
N PHE A 271 29.03 -23.00 2.36
CA PHE A 271 27.75 -23.00 3.06
C PHE A 271 27.51 -24.30 3.85
N LEU A 272 27.98 -25.45 3.35
CA LEU A 272 27.91 -26.69 4.13
C LEU A 272 28.77 -26.62 5.40
N ILE A 273 29.98 -26.04 5.32
CA ILE A 273 30.84 -25.77 6.48
C ILE A 273 30.11 -24.85 7.46
N PHE A 274 29.47 -23.81 6.95
CA PHE A 274 28.65 -22.91 7.76
C PHE A 274 27.50 -23.65 8.45
N LEU A 275 26.76 -24.52 7.76
CA LEU A 275 25.68 -25.29 8.38
C LEU A 275 26.18 -26.26 9.45
N GLN A 276 27.34 -26.89 9.27
CA GLN A 276 27.96 -27.71 10.30
C GLN A 276 28.30 -26.88 11.54
N HIS A 277 28.84 -25.67 11.33
CA HIS A 277 29.09 -24.70 12.40
C HIS A 277 27.81 -24.24 13.08
N PHE A 278 26.74 -23.99 12.32
CA PHE A 278 25.42 -23.64 12.84
C PHE A 278 24.87 -24.76 13.73
N VAL A 279 24.81 -26.00 13.22
CA VAL A 279 24.34 -27.18 13.98
C VAL A 279 25.15 -27.38 15.26
N LYS A 280 26.47 -27.15 15.24
CA LYS A 280 27.32 -27.25 16.43
C LYS A 280 26.87 -26.29 17.55
N HIS A 281 26.38 -25.11 17.20
CA HIS A 281 25.99 -24.08 18.17
C HIS A 281 24.51 -24.15 18.56
N THR A 282 23.63 -24.42 17.60
CA THR A 282 22.17 -24.44 17.83
C THR A 282 21.65 -25.82 18.23
N LYS A 283 22.41 -26.89 17.96
CA LYS A 283 22.09 -28.29 18.28
C LYS A 283 20.66 -28.71 17.92
N PRO A 284 20.18 -28.43 16.69
CA PRO A 284 18.87 -28.84 16.25
C PRO A 284 18.79 -30.37 16.15
N SER A 285 17.58 -30.90 16.27
CA SER A 285 17.32 -32.33 16.09
C SER A 285 15.97 -32.55 15.42
N THR A 286 15.70 -33.77 14.99
CA THR A 286 14.38 -34.10 14.41
C THR A 286 13.25 -33.99 15.44
N SER A 287 13.54 -34.09 16.74
CA SER A 287 12.56 -33.87 17.81
C SER A 287 12.42 -32.39 18.21
N HIS A 288 13.47 -31.59 18.00
CA HIS A 288 13.49 -30.15 18.27
C HIS A 288 13.97 -29.42 17.00
N PRO A 289 13.08 -29.32 15.98
CA PRO A 289 13.47 -28.72 14.72
C PRO A 289 13.65 -27.22 14.86
N VAL A 290 14.45 -26.63 13.97
CA VAL A 290 14.64 -25.18 13.86
C VAL A 290 14.25 -24.69 12.46
N LEU A 291 13.66 -23.50 12.39
CA LEU A 291 13.34 -22.82 11.15
C LEU A 291 14.52 -21.95 10.71
N LEU A 292 14.97 -22.14 9.48
CA LEU A 292 16.05 -21.38 8.86
C LEU A 292 15.50 -20.54 7.71
N LEU A 293 15.63 -19.22 7.84
CA LEU A 293 15.18 -18.23 6.87
C LEU A 293 16.39 -17.64 6.14
N LEU A 294 16.42 -17.80 4.82
CA LEU A 294 17.55 -17.43 3.98
C LEU A 294 17.11 -17.03 2.58
N ASP A 295 18.00 -16.40 1.82
CA ASP A 295 17.70 -16.01 0.44
C ASP A 295 17.68 -17.22 -0.52
N ASN A 296 17.20 -16.98 -1.75
CA ASN A 296 17.14 -18.01 -2.79
C ASN A 296 18.42 -18.07 -3.64
N HIS A 297 19.61 -17.92 -3.03
CA HIS A 297 20.86 -18.04 -3.75
C HIS A 297 21.18 -19.51 -4.11
N ASN A 298 21.79 -19.72 -5.28
CA ASN A 298 22.08 -21.07 -5.80
C ASN A 298 22.98 -21.90 -4.88
N SER A 299 23.82 -21.27 -4.05
CA SER A 299 24.64 -22.00 -3.07
C SER A 299 23.79 -22.73 -2.03
N HIS A 300 22.58 -22.26 -1.71
CA HIS A 300 21.73 -22.82 -0.67
C HIS A 300 20.91 -24.03 -1.14
N LEU A 301 20.69 -24.14 -2.46
CA LEU A 301 19.80 -25.12 -3.06
C LEU A 301 20.49 -26.44 -3.46
N ALA A 302 21.76 -26.63 -3.13
CA ALA A 302 22.44 -27.88 -3.47
C ALA A 302 21.79 -29.07 -2.73
N VAL A 303 21.66 -30.21 -3.42
CA VAL A 303 21.01 -31.41 -2.87
C VAL A 303 21.68 -31.88 -1.58
N THR A 304 23.01 -31.78 -1.50
CA THR A 304 23.80 -32.13 -0.31
C THR A 304 23.43 -31.28 0.90
N ILE A 305 23.18 -29.99 0.69
CA ILE A 305 22.79 -29.04 1.73
C ILE A 305 21.38 -29.34 2.23
N LEU A 306 20.43 -29.54 1.32
CA LEU A 306 19.04 -29.87 1.68
C LEU A 306 18.95 -31.21 2.42
N ALA A 307 19.72 -32.21 1.99
CA ALA A 307 19.81 -33.49 2.68
C ALA A 307 20.41 -33.34 4.08
N PHE A 308 21.49 -32.56 4.22
CA PHE A 308 22.11 -32.28 5.52
C PHE A 308 21.15 -31.54 6.46
N ALA A 309 20.46 -30.51 5.97
CA ALA A 309 19.46 -29.76 6.74
C ALA A 309 18.35 -30.68 7.26
N LYS A 310 17.77 -31.50 6.37
CA LYS A 310 16.70 -32.45 6.74
C LYS A 310 17.15 -33.46 7.80
N LEU A 311 18.36 -34.01 7.67
CA LEU A 311 18.90 -34.99 8.64
C LEU A 311 19.13 -34.40 10.03
N ASN A 312 19.40 -33.09 10.13
CA ASN A 312 19.66 -32.40 11.39
C ASN A 312 18.44 -31.64 11.94
N GLY A 313 17.23 -31.87 11.41
CA GLY A 313 16.02 -31.19 11.88
C GLY A 313 15.94 -29.70 11.53
N ILE A 314 16.63 -29.27 10.47
CA ILE A 314 16.57 -27.88 9.98
C ILE A 314 15.50 -27.80 8.89
N VAL A 315 14.46 -26.99 9.15
CA VAL A 315 13.43 -26.65 8.18
C VAL A 315 13.85 -25.36 7.48
N MET A 316 14.11 -25.42 6.18
CA MET A 316 14.54 -24.26 5.40
C MET A 316 13.35 -23.61 4.69
N LEU A 317 13.21 -22.29 4.84
CA LEU A 317 12.24 -21.49 4.11
C LEU A 317 12.98 -20.33 3.43
N SER A 318 12.85 -20.22 2.12
CA SER A 318 13.49 -19.16 1.35
C SER A 318 12.58 -17.95 1.15
N PHE A 319 13.17 -16.77 1.17
CA PHE A 319 12.45 -15.55 0.82
C PHE A 319 12.14 -15.48 -0.68
N PRO A 320 11.06 -14.78 -1.07
CA PRO A 320 10.80 -14.47 -2.47
C PRO A 320 12.01 -13.75 -3.10
N PRO A 321 12.33 -14.03 -4.37
CA PRO A 321 13.41 -13.35 -5.08
C PRO A 321 13.32 -11.83 -4.95
N HIS A 322 14.47 -11.19 -4.74
CA HIS A 322 14.61 -9.72 -4.66
C HIS A 322 13.79 -9.01 -3.57
N CYS A 323 13.22 -9.74 -2.59
CA CYS A 323 12.48 -9.15 -1.47
C CYS A 323 13.31 -8.99 -0.18
N SER A 324 14.60 -9.33 -0.21
CA SER A 324 15.51 -9.30 0.94
C SER A 324 15.51 -7.97 1.69
N HIS A 325 15.57 -6.85 0.96
CA HIS A 325 15.63 -5.50 1.52
C HIS A 325 14.46 -5.10 2.45
N LYS A 326 13.35 -5.85 2.43
CA LYS A 326 12.18 -5.67 3.30
C LYS A 326 11.99 -6.85 4.27
N LEU A 327 12.14 -8.08 3.76
CA LEU A 327 11.83 -9.29 4.53
C LEU A 327 13.00 -9.85 5.35
N GLN A 328 14.26 -9.52 5.06
CA GLN A 328 15.42 -10.11 5.75
C GLN A 328 15.79 -9.35 7.04
N PRO A 329 15.62 -9.93 8.25
CA PRO A 329 15.95 -9.27 9.52
C PRO A 329 17.36 -8.68 9.60
N LEU A 330 18.38 -9.45 9.16
CA LEU A 330 19.78 -9.04 9.17
C LEU A 330 20.02 -7.77 8.35
N ASP A 331 19.49 -7.72 7.12
CA ASP A 331 19.58 -6.56 6.24
C ASP A 331 18.88 -5.32 6.83
N ARG A 332 17.71 -5.52 7.46
CA ARG A 332 16.87 -4.41 7.96
C ARG A 332 17.49 -3.68 9.14
N THR A 333 18.19 -4.38 10.03
CA THR A 333 18.53 -3.83 11.36
C THR A 333 19.93 -4.13 11.86
N VAL A 334 20.63 -5.14 11.33
CA VAL A 334 21.96 -5.55 11.83
C VAL A 334 23.07 -5.07 10.91
N TYR A 335 22.94 -5.27 9.59
CA TYR A 335 24.02 -4.97 8.64
C TYR A 335 24.23 -3.48 8.37
N GLY A 336 23.20 -2.64 8.49
CA GLY A 336 23.36 -1.18 8.48
C GLY A 336 24.27 -0.68 9.61
N PRO A 337 23.94 -0.96 10.89
CA PRO A 337 24.81 -0.67 12.02
C PRO A 337 26.19 -1.33 11.94
N LEU A 338 26.28 -2.60 11.51
CA LEU A 338 27.55 -3.30 11.37
C LEU A 338 28.52 -2.55 10.46
N LYS A 339 28.08 -2.12 9.28
CA LYS A 339 28.92 -1.36 8.34
C LYS A 339 29.43 -0.06 8.95
N ARG A 340 28.64 0.60 9.80
CA ARG A 340 29.04 1.83 10.52
C ARG A 340 30.08 1.55 11.60
N TYR A 341 29.89 0.50 12.40
CA TYR A 341 30.85 0.13 13.45
C TYR A 341 32.15 -0.40 12.86
N VAL A 342 32.09 -1.17 11.78
CA VAL A 342 33.26 -1.60 11.00
C VAL A 342 34.04 -0.39 10.50
N ALA A 343 33.38 0.59 9.86
CA ALA A 343 34.06 1.80 9.40
C ALA A 343 34.73 2.56 10.55
N THR A 344 34.06 2.68 11.69
CA THR A 344 34.61 3.35 12.89
C THR A 344 35.83 2.61 13.44
N ALA A 345 35.77 1.28 13.56
CA ALA A 345 36.88 0.46 14.03
C ALA A 345 38.07 0.49 13.04
N GLN A 346 37.80 0.57 11.73
CA GLN A 346 38.85 0.75 10.71
C GLN A 346 39.54 2.11 10.81
N ASP A 347 38.77 3.19 11.04
CA ASP A 347 39.33 4.52 11.28
C ASP A 347 40.18 4.58 12.56
N CYS A 348 39.78 3.87 13.62
CA CYS A 348 40.58 3.69 14.83
C CYS A 348 41.86 2.91 14.54
N TRP A 349 41.77 1.81 13.81
CA TRP A 349 42.93 0.98 13.44
C TRP A 349 43.96 1.78 12.63
N LEU A 350 43.52 2.57 11.65
CA LEU A 350 44.39 3.41 10.82
C LEU A 350 45.10 4.50 11.65
N ARG A 351 44.41 5.09 12.62
CA ARG A 351 45.02 6.07 13.55
C ARG A 351 46.06 5.43 14.46
N ASN A 352 45.83 4.19 14.91
CA ASN A 352 46.75 3.45 15.77
C ASN A 352 47.93 2.82 15.01
N ASN A 353 47.83 2.69 13.68
CA ASN A 353 48.84 2.09 12.81
C ASN A 353 49.25 3.06 11.70
N PRO A 354 49.86 4.22 12.04
CA PRO A 354 50.24 5.23 11.05
C PRO A 354 51.20 4.64 10.01
N GLY A 355 50.90 4.88 8.73
CA GLY A 355 51.72 4.45 7.59
C GLY A 355 51.59 2.96 7.21
N LYS A 356 50.71 2.19 7.85
CA LYS A 356 50.48 0.77 7.50
C LYS A 356 49.12 0.58 6.79
N PRO A 357 49.09 -0.07 5.62
CA PRO A 357 47.83 -0.42 4.98
C PRO A 357 47.17 -1.60 5.70
N MET A 358 45.85 -1.54 5.87
CA MET A 358 45.06 -2.65 6.40
C MET A 358 44.99 -3.82 5.41
N THR A 359 45.15 -5.03 5.91
CA THR A 359 45.04 -6.26 5.14
C THR A 359 43.74 -7.00 5.46
N ILE A 360 43.41 -8.03 4.66
CA ILE A 360 42.26 -8.90 4.93
C ILE A 360 42.37 -9.65 6.27
N TYR A 361 43.59 -9.83 6.80
CA TYR A 361 43.85 -10.56 8.04
C TYR A 361 43.65 -9.71 9.30
N ASP A 362 43.49 -8.40 9.14
CA ASP A 362 43.15 -7.48 10.22
C ASP A 362 41.63 -7.38 10.41
N LEU A 363 40.84 -7.70 9.37
CA LEU A 363 39.37 -7.66 9.40
C LEU A 363 38.72 -8.53 10.49
N PRO A 364 39.22 -9.72 10.85
CA PRO A 364 38.72 -10.46 12.00
C PRO A 364 38.75 -9.63 13.30
N GLY A 365 39.85 -8.93 13.56
CA GLY A 365 39.98 -8.03 14.72
C GLY A 365 38.95 -6.91 14.71
N ILE A 366 38.74 -6.31 13.53
CA ILE A 366 37.70 -5.30 13.32
C ILE A 366 36.30 -5.88 13.58
N LEU A 367 36.05 -7.10 13.09
CA LEU A 367 34.76 -7.77 13.27
C LEU A 367 34.51 -8.14 14.74
N ARG A 368 35.55 -8.53 15.48
CA ARG A 368 35.48 -8.80 16.92
C ARG A 368 34.97 -7.61 17.71
N GLU A 369 35.39 -6.40 17.36
CA GLU A 369 34.95 -5.16 18.00
C GLU A 369 33.55 -4.74 17.53
N SER A 370 33.25 -4.89 16.24
CA SER A 370 32.04 -4.33 15.63
C SER A 370 30.81 -5.23 15.70
N TRP A 371 30.96 -6.56 15.61
CA TRP A 371 29.84 -7.51 15.59
C TRP A 371 28.95 -7.44 16.83
N PRO A 372 29.49 -7.45 18.08
CA PRO A 372 28.66 -7.40 19.29
C PRO A 372 27.85 -6.09 19.41
N ASN A 373 28.38 -4.99 18.86
CA ASN A 373 27.72 -3.68 18.84
C ASN A 373 26.60 -3.60 17.80
N ALA A 374 26.71 -4.38 16.72
CA ALA A 374 25.70 -4.43 15.66
C ALA A 374 24.60 -5.47 15.94
N ALA A 375 24.99 -6.70 16.28
CA ALA A 375 24.11 -7.83 16.53
C ALA A 375 23.61 -7.86 17.99
N THR A 376 23.11 -6.73 18.47
CA THR A 376 22.50 -6.63 19.81
C THR A 376 21.12 -7.28 19.80
N PRO A 377 20.64 -7.85 20.93
CA PRO A 377 19.29 -8.41 21.01
C PRO A 377 18.21 -7.42 20.58
N ARG A 378 18.36 -6.14 20.93
CA ARG A 378 17.46 -5.06 20.52
C ARG A 378 17.37 -4.91 19.00
N ASN A 379 18.51 -4.89 18.31
CA ASN A 379 18.52 -4.76 16.85
C ASN A 379 17.91 -6.00 16.21
N ILE A 380 18.30 -7.19 16.66
CA ILE A 380 17.82 -8.47 16.12
C ILE A 380 16.30 -8.59 16.27
N ILE A 381 15.76 -8.42 17.48
CA ILE A 381 14.31 -8.50 17.73
C ILE A 381 13.57 -7.46 16.89
N SER A 382 14.11 -6.23 16.80
CA SER A 382 13.52 -5.22 15.93
C SER A 382 13.51 -5.65 14.47
N GLY A 383 14.54 -6.36 14.00
CA GLY A 383 14.64 -6.91 12.65
C GLY A 383 13.53 -7.89 12.31
N PHE A 384 13.27 -8.85 13.20
CA PHE A 384 12.18 -9.82 13.03
C PHE A 384 10.79 -9.17 13.11
N ARG A 385 10.64 -8.13 13.95
CA ARG A 385 9.39 -7.39 14.09
C ARG A 385 9.08 -6.57 12.84
N VAL A 386 10.05 -5.81 12.30
CA VAL A 386 9.81 -4.96 11.11
C VAL A 386 9.69 -5.75 9.80
N SER A 387 10.11 -7.01 9.78
CA SER A 387 9.89 -7.90 8.65
C SER A 387 8.57 -8.69 8.76
N GLY A 388 7.83 -8.57 9.87
CA GLY A 388 6.59 -9.29 10.12
C GLY A 388 6.77 -10.79 10.38
N ILE A 389 7.99 -11.28 10.57
CA ILE A 389 8.27 -12.71 10.74
C ILE A 389 7.98 -13.15 12.18
N PHE A 390 8.40 -12.34 13.16
CA PHE A 390 8.17 -12.66 14.57
C PHE A 390 8.00 -11.40 15.44
N PRO A 391 6.83 -11.21 16.10
CA PRO A 391 5.59 -11.96 15.91
C PRO A 391 5.12 -11.96 14.45
N MET A 392 4.48 -13.04 14.02
CA MET A 392 4.02 -13.15 12.64
C MET A 392 2.91 -12.13 12.37
N ASN A 393 3.15 -11.22 11.42
CA ASN A 393 2.20 -10.20 10.99
C ASN A 393 2.30 -10.05 9.46
N PRO A 394 1.37 -10.66 8.69
CA PRO A 394 1.32 -10.52 7.24
C PRO A 394 1.09 -9.07 6.79
N ASP A 395 0.36 -8.28 7.60
CA ASP A 395 -0.07 -6.91 7.30
C ASP A 395 0.95 -5.86 7.80
N VAL A 396 2.22 -6.25 7.93
CA VAL A 396 3.29 -5.34 8.37
C VAL A 396 3.67 -4.28 7.32
N PHE A 397 3.34 -4.53 6.06
CA PHE A 397 3.66 -3.65 4.94
C PHE A 397 2.41 -2.90 4.48
N GLU A 398 2.54 -1.60 4.27
CA GLU A 398 1.45 -0.75 3.78
C GLU A 398 1.42 -0.73 2.25
N ASP A 399 0.30 -0.30 1.65
CA ASP A 399 0.17 -0.14 0.18
C ASP A 399 1.27 0.74 -0.43
N THR A 400 1.79 1.70 0.35
CA THR A 400 2.91 2.56 -0.07
C THR A 400 4.22 1.78 -0.24
N ASP A 401 4.41 0.68 0.49
CA ASP A 401 5.58 -0.20 0.34
C ASP A 401 5.53 -1.02 -0.95
N PHE A 402 4.32 -1.33 -1.43
CA PHE A 402 4.08 -2.05 -2.68
C PHE A 402 4.03 -1.11 -3.89
N ALA A 403 3.84 0.19 -3.70
CA ALA A 403 3.77 1.19 -4.78
C ALA A 403 4.89 1.08 -5.85
N PRO A 404 6.15 0.73 -5.54
CA PRO A 404 7.18 0.50 -6.56
C PRO A 404 6.84 -0.60 -7.59
N SER A 405 5.99 -1.57 -7.25
CA SER A 405 5.56 -2.63 -8.18
C SER A 405 4.59 -2.12 -9.23
N TYR A 406 3.87 -1.02 -8.98
CA TYR A 406 2.83 -0.45 -9.84
C TYR A 406 3.25 -0.30 -11.30
N VAL A 407 4.50 0.09 -11.52
CA VAL A 407 5.07 0.34 -12.86
C VAL A 407 5.13 -0.97 -13.67
N THR A 408 5.21 -2.10 -12.98
CA THR A 408 5.37 -3.43 -13.56
C THR A 408 4.19 -4.35 -13.34
N ASP A 409 3.22 -3.93 -12.53
CA ASP A 409 1.97 -4.63 -12.34
C ASP A 409 1.22 -4.69 -13.67
N ARG A 410 0.77 -5.90 -14.02
CA ARG A 410 0.08 -6.20 -15.27
C ARG A 410 -1.28 -6.78 -14.93
N PRO A 411 -2.37 -6.26 -15.52
CA PRO A 411 -3.66 -6.92 -15.39
C PRO A 411 -3.54 -8.32 -16.00
N MET A 412 -4.03 -9.32 -15.28
CA MET A 412 -4.10 -10.70 -15.76
C MET A 412 -5.03 -10.70 -16.97
N GLN A 413 -4.55 -11.16 -18.13
CA GLN A 413 -5.43 -11.36 -19.28
C GLN A 413 -6.35 -12.54 -18.95
N THR A 414 -7.59 -12.26 -18.57
CA THR A 414 -8.67 -13.25 -18.60
C THR A 414 -8.95 -13.59 -20.06
N SER A 415 -8.31 -14.64 -20.57
CA SER A 415 -8.73 -15.26 -21.81
C SER A 415 -10.13 -15.83 -21.61
N SER A 416 -11.13 -15.18 -22.19
CA SER A 416 -12.55 -15.59 -22.21
C SER A 416 -12.78 -17.01 -22.76
N ASN A 417 -11.74 -17.67 -23.27
CA ASN A 417 -11.78 -19.04 -23.77
C ASN A 417 -11.63 -20.13 -22.68
N ASP A 418 -11.13 -19.79 -21.48
CA ASP A 418 -10.95 -20.80 -20.41
C ASP A 418 -12.23 -21.09 -19.62
N LEU A 419 -13.25 -20.22 -19.70
CA LEU A 419 -14.56 -20.45 -19.07
C LEU A 419 -15.43 -21.43 -19.89
N ILE A 420 -15.32 -21.38 -21.23
CA ILE A 420 -16.15 -22.21 -22.13
C ILE A 420 -15.74 -23.70 -22.11
N GLN A 421 -14.48 -24.01 -21.78
CA GLN A 421 -14.03 -25.42 -21.68
C GLN A 421 -14.37 -26.10 -20.35
N ARG A 422 -14.71 -25.34 -19.29
CA ARG A 422 -15.08 -25.94 -18.00
C ARG A 422 -16.54 -26.38 -17.94
N GLU A 423 -17.42 -25.81 -18.75
CA GLU A 423 -18.85 -26.17 -18.79
C GLU A 423 -19.15 -27.41 -19.64
N GLN A 424 -18.21 -27.90 -20.47
CA GLN A 424 -18.47 -29.01 -21.40
C GLN A 424 -17.93 -30.40 -20.95
N MET A 425 -17.52 -30.56 -19.69
CA MET A 425 -16.94 -31.82 -19.18
C MET A 425 -17.67 -32.46 -17.99
N SER A 426 -18.87 -31.99 -17.63
CA SER A 426 -19.62 -32.54 -16.48
C SER A 426 -20.77 -33.50 -16.80
N ASP A 427 -21.06 -33.81 -18.07
CA ASP A 427 -22.11 -34.76 -18.44
C ASP A 427 -21.52 -36.09 -18.94
N GLU A 428 -21.33 -37.05 -18.02
CA GLU A 428 -21.52 -38.47 -18.30
C GLU A 428 -21.58 -39.26 -16.98
N SER A 429 -22.77 -39.77 -16.64
CA SER A 429 -22.99 -40.76 -15.57
C SER A 429 -23.48 -42.09 -16.16
N PRO A 430 -23.02 -43.26 -15.69
CA PRO A 430 -23.64 -44.56 -16.01
C PRO A 430 -24.36 -45.17 -14.76
N PRO A 431 -25.14 -46.27 -14.88
CA PRO A 431 -26.58 -46.30 -15.16
C PRO A 431 -27.46 -46.83 -13.99
N ALA A 432 -28.80 -46.74 -14.18
CA ALA A 432 -29.95 -47.14 -13.32
C ALA A 432 -29.93 -48.59 -12.77
N VAL A 433 -30.71 -49.03 -11.76
CA VAL A 433 -32.20 -49.09 -11.57
C VAL A 433 -32.51 -49.58 -10.10
N PRO A 434 -33.77 -49.80 -9.60
CA PRO A 434 -35.12 -49.26 -9.91
C PRO A 434 -36.01 -48.82 -8.69
N ASN A 435 -36.91 -47.87 -9.00
CA ASN A 435 -38.27 -47.54 -8.50
C ASN A 435 -38.96 -48.32 -7.36
N SER A 436 -39.79 -47.60 -6.58
CA SER A 436 -41.26 -47.71 -6.65
C SER A 436 -42.05 -46.65 -5.86
N ASN A 437 -43.14 -46.18 -6.50
CA ASN A 437 -44.48 -45.86 -5.95
C ASN A 437 -44.69 -44.59 -5.11
N THR A 438 -45.83 -43.87 -5.15
CA THR A 438 -46.90 -43.55 -6.13
C THR A 438 -47.88 -42.63 -5.36
N ASN A 439 -48.42 -41.65 -6.08
CA ASN A 439 -49.81 -41.17 -6.07
C ASN A 439 -50.42 -40.32 -4.93
N GLU A 440 -51.03 -39.23 -5.43
CA GLU A 440 -52.39 -38.70 -5.15
C GLU A 440 -52.61 -37.87 -3.88
N LYS A 441 -53.56 -36.94 -3.81
CA LYS A 441 -54.23 -35.95 -4.69
C LYS A 441 -55.36 -35.35 -3.82
N GLU A 442 -55.74 -34.10 -4.12
CA GLU A 442 -57.11 -33.54 -4.02
C GLU A 442 -57.68 -33.03 -2.66
N SER A 443 -57.83 -31.70 -2.62
CA SER A 443 -59.10 -30.93 -2.68
C SER A 443 -59.98 -30.65 -1.44
N ASN A 444 -60.42 -29.38 -1.43
CA ASN A 444 -61.78 -28.84 -1.21
C ASN A 444 -62.22 -28.18 0.12
N ASN A 445 -62.43 -26.85 0.00
CA ASN A 445 -63.69 -26.07 0.12
C ASN A 445 -64.37 -25.76 1.48
N ASN A 446 -64.85 -24.50 1.51
CA ASN A 446 -66.08 -23.91 2.09
C ASN A 446 -66.02 -23.02 3.36
N GLN A 447 -66.50 -21.77 3.15
CA GLN A 447 -67.21 -20.78 3.99
C GLN A 447 -68.34 -21.37 4.90
N PRO A 448 -69.17 -20.61 5.71
CA PRO A 448 -69.33 -19.13 5.91
C PRO A 448 -69.63 -18.62 7.38
N GLU A 449 -69.78 -17.29 7.51
CA GLU A 449 -70.80 -16.46 8.26
C GLU A 449 -70.92 -16.30 9.81
N GLU A 450 -71.11 -15.01 10.19
CA GLU A 450 -72.03 -14.38 11.20
C GLU A 450 -71.84 -14.59 12.73
N ALA A 451 -72.15 -13.68 13.67
CA ALA A 451 -72.69 -12.30 13.72
C ALA A 451 -72.59 -11.71 15.17
N ASP A 452 -72.93 -10.42 15.31
CA ASP A 452 -73.58 -9.71 16.44
C ASP A 452 -72.82 -9.40 17.76
N GLU A 453 -73.02 -8.29 18.49
CA GLU A 453 -73.86 -7.08 18.38
C GLU A 453 -73.40 -6.00 19.41
N GLN A 454 -73.53 -4.71 19.04
CA GLN A 454 -74.06 -3.52 19.79
C GLN A 454 -73.44 -3.10 21.16
N HIS A 455 -73.25 -1.80 21.50
CA HIS A 455 -74.26 -0.73 21.53
C HIS A 455 -73.67 0.70 21.67
N GLU A 456 -74.39 1.65 21.06
CA GLU A 456 -74.33 3.13 21.03
C GLU A 456 -74.60 3.80 22.40
N GLY A 457 -74.53 5.12 22.66
CA GLY A 457 -74.48 6.40 21.91
C GLY A 457 -74.32 7.52 22.98
N GLU A 458 -74.25 8.83 22.73
CA GLU A 458 -74.91 9.70 21.76
C GLU A 458 -74.27 11.11 21.71
N LYS A 459 -74.26 11.70 20.49
CA LYS A 459 -74.69 13.06 20.07
C LYS A 459 -74.05 14.34 20.65
N SER A 460 -73.88 15.45 19.93
CA SER A 460 -73.94 15.77 18.48
C SER A 460 -73.62 17.27 18.30
N ASN A 461 -73.16 17.61 17.09
CA ASN A 461 -73.30 18.87 16.34
C ASN A 461 -72.13 19.89 16.28
N GLU A 462 -71.50 19.84 15.09
CA GLU A 462 -71.31 20.90 14.08
C GLU A 462 -70.43 22.12 14.41
N GLU A 463 -69.31 22.25 13.67
CA GLU A 463 -69.05 23.46 12.87
C GLU A 463 -67.94 23.25 11.82
N GLN A 464 -68.04 24.04 10.74
CA GLN A 464 -67.20 24.11 9.55
C GLN A 464 -66.26 25.32 9.61
N ASP A 465 -65.09 25.17 8.96
CA ASP A 465 -64.32 26.16 8.18
C ASP A 465 -63.31 27.14 8.82
N LYS A 466 -62.09 27.09 8.22
CA LYS A 466 -61.16 28.16 7.81
C LYS A 466 -60.12 28.81 8.77
N THR A 467 -58.86 28.53 8.40
CA THR A 467 -57.67 29.42 8.28
C THR A 467 -57.27 30.32 9.44
N ASP A 468 -56.10 30.09 10.05
CA ASP A 468 -54.88 30.86 9.75
C ASP A 468 -53.67 30.34 10.54
N ASN A 469 -52.52 30.25 9.85
CA ASN A 469 -51.22 29.84 10.39
C ASN A 469 -50.58 30.97 11.22
N GLN A 470 -50.12 30.65 12.43
CA GLN A 470 -49.06 31.39 13.11
C GLN A 470 -47.95 30.44 13.55
N GLU A 471 -46.82 30.53 12.86
CA GLU A 471 -45.53 30.03 13.28
C GLU A 471 -45.06 30.76 14.55
N GLN A 472 -44.73 30.02 15.60
CA GLN A 472 -43.88 30.49 16.69
C GLN A 472 -42.48 29.89 16.55
N ARG A 473 -41.51 30.81 16.54
CA ARG A 473 -40.06 30.60 16.42
C ARG A 473 -39.48 29.84 17.61
N SER A 474 -38.54 28.93 17.33
CA SER A 474 -37.54 28.43 18.29
C SER A 474 -36.12 28.74 17.78
N ASP A 475 -35.19 28.92 18.72
CA ASP A 475 -33.84 29.48 18.61
C ASP A 475 -32.91 28.82 17.55
N PRO A 476 -32.08 29.58 16.79
CA PRO A 476 -31.29 29.04 15.68
C PRO A 476 -29.86 28.58 16.05
N ASN A 477 -29.57 28.18 17.30
CA ASN A 477 -28.18 27.96 17.73
C ASN A 477 -27.96 26.72 18.62
N GLN A 478 -28.46 25.57 18.20
CA GLN A 478 -28.05 24.25 18.71
C GLN A 478 -27.66 23.39 17.49
N ASP A 479 -26.35 23.10 17.33
CA ASP A 479 -25.89 22.06 16.41
C ASP A 479 -26.53 20.73 16.82
N SER A 480 -27.28 20.10 15.92
CA SER A 480 -27.93 18.82 16.18
C SER A 480 -26.89 17.71 16.39
N ASP A 481 -27.14 16.78 17.32
CA ASP A 481 -26.21 15.67 17.60
C ASP A 481 -25.89 14.84 16.36
N LEU A 482 -26.86 14.74 15.44
CA LEU A 482 -26.66 14.09 14.14
C LEU A 482 -25.62 14.82 13.28
N GLN A 483 -25.70 16.15 13.20
CA GLN A 483 -24.81 16.94 12.36
C GLN A 483 -23.37 16.91 12.89
N LYS A 484 -23.22 16.91 14.21
CA LYS A 484 -21.93 16.67 14.85
C LYS A 484 -21.39 15.26 14.58
N TYR A 485 -22.24 14.23 14.70
CA TYR A 485 -21.85 12.84 14.43
C TYR A 485 -21.39 12.61 12.98
N LEU A 486 -22.10 13.23 12.02
CA LEU A 486 -21.76 13.18 10.60
C LEU A 486 -20.47 13.94 10.29
N GLN A 487 -20.28 15.13 10.89
CA GLN A 487 -19.08 15.94 10.72
C GLN A 487 -17.81 15.27 11.29
N GLU A 488 -17.90 14.67 12.48
CA GLU A 488 -16.80 13.92 13.10
C GLU A 488 -16.33 12.74 12.22
N ARG A 489 -17.25 12.18 11.42
CA ARG A 489 -16.98 11.04 10.53
C ARG A 489 -16.82 11.43 9.06
N GLN A 490 -16.77 12.72 8.74
CA GLN A 490 -16.67 13.26 7.38
C GLN A 490 -17.73 12.65 6.43
N ARG A 491 -19.00 12.66 6.87
CA ARG A 491 -20.14 12.12 6.12
C ARG A 491 -21.17 13.21 5.86
N VAL A 492 -21.88 13.08 4.75
CA VAL A 492 -23.00 13.94 4.37
C VAL A 492 -24.27 13.11 4.28
N LEU A 493 -25.37 13.67 4.79
CA LEU A 493 -26.70 13.08 4.69
C LEU A 493 -27.25 13.29 3.28
N VAL A 494 -27.71 12.22 2.65
CA VAL A 494 -28.39 12.24 1.35
C VAL A 494 -29.84 11.78 1.57
N ASN A 495 -30.76 12.73 1.49
CA ASN A 495 -32.19 12.45 1.60
C ASN A 495 -32.66 11.76 0.31
N VAL A 496 -33.44 10.69 0.47
CA VAL A 496 -34.03 9.95 -0.65
C VAL A 496 -35.51 10.30 -0.80
N ARG A 497 -36.14 9.83 -1.87
CA ARG A 497 -37.58 10.06 -2.07
C ARG A 497 -38.35 9.31 -0.99
N GLY A 498 -39.32 9.97 -0.37
CA GLY A 498 -40.21 9.40 0.65
C GLY A 498 -41.36 8.61 0.05
N ASP A 499 -41.08 7.75 -0.92
CA ASP A 499 -42.01 6.70 -1.34
C ASP A 499 -41.81 5.44 -0.48
N GLY A 500 -42.68 4.44 -0.61
CA GLY A 500 -42.64 3.20 0.16
C GLY A 500 -41.33 2.42 0.06
N HIS A 501 -40.44 2.78 -0.87
CA HIS A 501 -39.15 2.13 -1.12
C HIS A 501 -37.93 2.98 -0.69
N CYS A 502 -38.11 4.00 0.15
CA CYS A 502 -37.01 4.86 0.64
C CYS A 502 -35.80 4.06 1.17
N LEU A 503 -36.02 2.89 1.80
CA LEU A 503 -34.96 1.98 2.24
C LEU A 503 -34.10 1.46 1.07
N VAL A 504 -34.73 1.02 -0.01
CA VAL A 504 -34.05 0.47 -1.19
C VAL A 504 -33.25 1.55 -1.91
N TYR A 505 -33.81 2.76 -2.02
CA TYR A 505 -33.08 3.89 -2.61
C TYR A 505 -31.90 4.34 -1.75
N ALA A 506 -32.07 4.39 -0.42
CA ALA A 506 -30.97 4.73 0.47
C ALA A 506 -29.87 3.65 0.43
N PHE A 507 -30.25 2.37 0.37
CA PHE A 507 -29.32 1.26 0.20
C PHE A 507 -28.56 1.36 -1.14
N GLN A 508 -29.27 1.61 -2.24
CA GLN A 508 -28.68 1.75 -3.58
C GLN A 508 -27.65 2.88 -3.64
N ILE A 509 -27.94 4.04 -3.05
CA ILE A 509 -26.99 5.17 -2.99
C ILE A 509 -25.75 4.78 -2.17
N CYS A 510 -25.92 4.11 -1.03
CA CYS A 510 -24.79 3.63 -0.24
C CYS A 510 -23.93 2.61 -1.02
N MET A 511 -24.54 1.70 -1.78
CA MET A 511 -23.80 0.73 -2.61
C MET A 511 -23.01 1.42 -3.73
N GLU A 512 -23.61 2.42 -4.39
CA GLU A 512 -22.96 3.16 -5.47
C GLU A 512 -21.84 4.07 -4.95
N GLU A 513 -22.06 4.78 -3.84
CA GLU A 513 -21.13 5.80 -3.35
C GLU A 513 -20.08 5.25 -2.36
N GLU A 514 -20.38 4.25 -1.53
CA GLU A 514 -19.41 3.68 -0.58
C GLU A 514 -18.67 2.46 -1.16
N LEU A 515 -19.32 1.66 -2.00
CA LEU A 515 -18.77 0.40 -2.53
C LEU A 515 -18.51 0.45 -4.05
N ASN A 516 -18.85 1.56 -4.72
CA ASN A 516 -18.68 1.75 -6.16
C ASN A 516 -19.36 0.65 -7.01
N GLU A 517 -20.50 0.15 -6.52
CA GLU A 517 -21.33 -0.88 -7.15
C GLU A 517 -22.66 -0.26 -7.60
N LYS A 518 -22.80 -0.10 -8.92
CA LYS A 518 -24.02 0.43 -9.51
C LYS A 518 -25.02 -0.71 -9.73
N ILE A 519 -26.06 -0.74 -8.90
CA ILE A 519 -27.08 -1.79 -8.90
C ILE A 519 -28.41 -1.17 -9.30
N GLY A 520 -29.18 -1.85 -10.15
CA GLY A 520 -30.54 -1.42 -10.51
C GLY A 520 -31.57 -1.77 -9.44
N THR A 521 -32.63 -0.97 -9.30
CA THR A 521 -33.73 -1.25 -8.34
C THR A 521 -34.39 -2.61 -8.60
N GLU A 522 -34.61 -2.96 -9.87
CA GLU A 522 -35.15 -4.27 -10.26
C GLU A 522 -34.23 -5.42 -9.86
N GLU A 523 -32.90 -5.24 -10.00
CA GLU A 523 -31.91 -6.23 -9.59
C GLU A 523 -31.91 -6.44 -8.07
N ILE A 524 -32.11 -5.37 -7.29
CA ILE A 524 -32.25 -5.46 -5.83
C ILE A 524 -33.50 -6.28 -5.46
N PHE A 525 -34.64 -6.04 -6.11
CA PHE A 525 -35.88 -6.80 -5.84
C PHE A 525 -35.74 -8.28 -6.21
N GLN A 526 -35.13 -8.60 -7.35
CA GLN A 526 -34.89 -9.99 -7.74
C GLN A 526 -33.96 -10.71 -6.75
N ASN A 527 -32.90 -10.05 -6.29
CA ASN A 527 -31.97 -10.62 -5.32
C ASN A 527 -32.61 -10.77 -3.93
N LEU A 528 -33.49 -9.85 -3.54
CA LEU A 528 -34.25 -9.93 -2.29
C LEU A 528 -35.16 -11.18 -2.30
N ILE A 529 -35.91 -11.40 -3.38
CA ILE A 529 -36.77 -12.58 -3.57
C ILE A 529 -35.92 -13.86 -3.60
N HIS A 530 -34.77 -13.83 -4.26
CA HIS A 530 -33.86 -14.98 -4.34
C HIS A 530 -33.32 -15.37 -2.96
N GLU A 531 -32.86 -14.40 -2.17
CA GLU A 531 -32.32 -14.63 -0.82
C GLU A 531 -33.42 -15.12 0.14
N ALA A 532 -34.61 -14.52 0.09
CA ALA A 532 -35.76 -14.94 0.89
C ALA A 532 -36.18 -16.38 0.57
N ASN A 533 -36.17 -16.78 -0.72
CA ASN A 533 -36.48 -18.16 -1.13
C ASN A 533 -35.39 -19.15 -0.71
N ARG A 534 -34.12 -18.78 -0.89
CA ARG A 534 -32.98 -19.66 -0.63
C ARG A 534 -32.82 -20.01 0.85
N ASN A 535 -33.07 -19.03 1.72
CA ASN A 535 -32.85 -19.14 3.16
C ASN A 535 -34.14 -19.01 3.99
N LYS A 536 -35.30 -19.34 3.40
CA LYS A 536 -36.64 -19.23 4.00
C LYS A 536 -36.74 -19.82 5.42
N ASN A 537 -36.11 -20.97 5.65
CA ASN A 537 -36.14 -21.66 6.94
C ASN A 537 -35.36 -20.91 8.04
N PHE A 538 -34.33 -20.14 7.68
CA PHE A 538 -33.53 -19.36 8.63
C PHE A 538 -34.27 -18.10 9.09
N TYR A 539 -35.00 -17.45 8.19
CA TYR A 539 -35.74 -16.21 8.49
C TYR A 539 -37.11 -16.46 9.15
N LYS A 540 -37.59 -17.71 9.14
CA LYS A 540 -38.89 -18.10 9.71
C LYS A 540 -39.04 -17.75 11.20
N ASP A 541 -37.95 -17.77 11.96
CA ASP A 541 -37.94 -17.47 13.39
C ASP A 541 -38.03 -15.96 13.70
N PHE A 542 -37.93 -15.10 12.69
CA PHE A 542 -37.95 -13.63 12.82
C PHE A 542 -39.29 -13.00 12.39
N ILE A 543 -40.27 -13.80 11.97
CA ILE A 543 -41.60 -13.35 11.55
C ILE A 543 -42.59 -13.64 12.67
N THR A 544 -43.36 -12.63 13.09
CA THR A 544 -44.19 -12.70 14.30
C THR A 544 -45.59 -13.29 14.10
N ASP A 545 -46.03 -13.57 12.87
CA ASP A 545 -47.35 -14.15 12.57
C ASP A 545 -47.32 -15.13 11.38
N ASP A 546 -48.37 -15.95 11.21
CA ASP A 546 -48.58 -17.03 10.22
C ASP A 546 -48.49 -16.62 8.71
N GLN A 547 -47.90 -15.46 8.38
CA GLN A 547 -47.66 -15.03 7.00
C GLN A 547 -46.40 -15.67 6.39
N ASP A 548 -46.48 -16.00 5.10
CA ASP A 548 -45.34 -16.49 4.32
C ASP A 548 -44.38 -15.32 4.02
N LEU A 549 -43.10 -15.45 4.41
CA LEU A 549 -42.00 -14.50 4.13
C LEU A 549 -42.02 -13.95 2.69
N ILE A 550 -42.35 -14.82 1.73
CA ILE A 550 -42.38 -14.44 0.32
C ILE A 550 -43.54 -13.49 0.02
N THR A 551 -44.68 -13.68 0.68
CA THR A 551 -45.84 -12.78 0.56
C THR A 551 -45.53 -11.41 1.17
N GLU A 552 -44.80 -11.36 2.28
CA GLU A 552 -44.39 -10.10 2.92
C GLU A 552 -43.36 -9.32 2.07
N VAL A 553 -42.38 -10.02 1.50
CA VAL A 553 -41.41 -9.43 0.54
C VAL A 553 -42.14 -8.93 -0.72
N ASN A 554 -43.09 -9.69 -1.25
CA ASN A 554 -43.85 -9.27 -2.43
C ASN A 554 -44.81 -8.11 -2.12
N SER A 555 -45.48 -8.09 -0.96
CA SER A 555 -46.30 -6.94 -0.53
C SER A 555 -45.45 -5.68 -0.35
N TYR A 556 -44.22 -5.80 0.17
CA TYR A 556 -43.28 -4.67 0.23
C TYR A 556 -42.90 -4.15 -1.17
N ILE A 557 -42.72 -5.04 -2.16
CA ILE A 557 -42.38 -4.68 -3.54
C ILE A 557 -43.58 -4.09 -4.29
N ASP A 558 -44.78 -4.66 -4.12
CA ASP A 558 -45.95 -4.36 -4.94
C ASP A 558 -46.85 -3.26 -4.35
N GLU A 559 -46.97 -3.16 -3.03
CA GLU A 559 -47.98 -2.31 -2.35
C GLU A 559 -47.41 -1.02 -1.74
N ASN A 560 -46.09 -0.75 -1.87
CA ASN A 560 -45.42 0.44 -1.31
C ASN A 560 -45.65 0.64 0.21
N ASN A 561 -45.96 -0.44 0.94
CA ASN A 561 -46.44 -0.34 2.31
C ASN A 561 -45.27 -0.57 3.28
N TYR A 562 -44.63 0.52 3.72
CA TYR A 562 -43.63 0.46 4.77
C TYR A 562 -44.32 0.31 6.13
N MET A 563 -44.41 -0.92 6.64
CA MET A 563 -44.80 -1.18 8.04
C MET A 563 -43.54 -1.24 8.90
N SER A 564 -43.49 -0.48 9.99
CA SER A 564 -42.31 -0.29 10.85
C SER A 564 -41.78 -1.57 11.51
N GLY A 565 -42.53 -2.66 11.51
CA GLY A 565 -42.08 -3.97 11.98
C GLY A 565 -41.27 -4.76 10.94
N THR A 566 -41.59 -4.63 9.65
CA THR A 566 -41.02 -5.42 8.55
C THR A 566 -39.73 -4.82 7.98
N GLY A 567 -39.53 -3.51 8.14
CA GLY A 567 -38.40 -2.78 7.55
C GLY A 567 -37.01 -3.26 7.99
N ASP A 568 -36.88 -3.74 9.23
CA ASP A 568 -35.62 -4.30 9.74
C ASP A 568 -35.32 -5.67 9.11
N LEU A 569 -36.35 -6.48 8.80
CA LEU A 569 -36.20 -7.78 8.15
C LEU A 569 -35.77 -7.65 6.67
N ILE A 570 -36.37 -6.71 5.93
CA ILE A 570 -35.98 -6.40 4.54
C ILE A 570 -34.52 -5.93 4.49
N LEU A 571 -34.09 -5.10 5.43
CA LEU A 571 -32.70 -4.66 5.51
C LEU A 571 -31.73 -5.81 5.83
N VAL A 572 -32.11 -6.74 6.72
CA VAL A 572 -31.32 -7.95 7.01
C VAL A 572 -31.17 -8.83 5.77
N LEU A 573 -32.27 -9.03 5.02
CA LEU A 573 -32.24 -9.77 3.76
C LEU A 573 -31.29 -9.13 2.74
N LEU A 574 -31.34 -7.80 2.59
CA LEU A 574 -30.41 -7.06 1.72
C LEU A 574 -28.95 -7.20 2.16
N CYS A 575 -28.67 -7.08 3.46
CA CYS A 575 -27.34 -7.25 4.01
C CYS A 575 -26.76 -8.64 3.71
N ASN A 576 -27.58 -9.69 3.80
CA ASN A 576 -27.17 -11.06 3.50
C ASN A 576 -27.06 -11.32 1.99
N ALA A 577 -27.98 -10.81 1.18
CA ALA A 577 -27.94 -10.95 -0.28
C ALA A 577 -26.66 -10.33 -0.88
N TYR A 578 -26.25 -9.17 -0.36
CA TYR A 578 -25.07 -8.45 -0.86
C TYR A 578 -23.80 -8.65 -0.02
N GLN A 579 -23.87 -9.38 1.10
CA GLN A 579 -22.76 -9.59 2.04
C GLN A 579 -22.18 -8.26 2.57
N VAL A 580 -23.05 -7.37 3.07
CA VAL A 580 -22.72 -6.03 3.57
C VAL A 580 -23.17 -5.85 5.02
N CYS A 581 -22.37 -5.19 5.85
CA CYS A 581 -22.73 -4.80 7.22
C CYS A 581 -23.40 -3.41 7.22
N ALA A 582 -24.61 -3.29 7.77
CA ALA A 582 -25.33 -2.02 7.89
C ALA A 582 -25.21 -1.43 9.30
N ASN A 583 -24.85 -0.15 9.38
CA ASN A 583 -24.88 0.67 10.59
C ASN A 583 -26.07 1.64 10.52
N ILE A 584 -27.04 1.45 11.39
CA ILE A 584 -28.29 2.22 11.42
C ILE A 584 -28.20 3.26 12.54
N ILE A 585 -28.41 4.53 12.18
CA ILE A 585 -28.46 5.66 13.10
C ILE A 585 -29.92 6.07 13.21
N ARG A 586 -30.58 5.76 14.33
CA ARG A 586 -31.95 6.24 14.61
C ARG A 586 -31.90 7.65 15.17
N VAL A 587 -32.74 8.53 14.66
CA VAL A 587 -32.78 9.96 15.01
C VAL A 587 -34.20 10.36 15.39
N GLU A 588 -34.35 10.91 16.59
CA GLU A 588 -35.60 11.46 17.11
C GLU A 588 -35.36 12.91 17.55
N ASN A 589 -36.21 13.85 17.11
CA ASN A 589 -36.08 15.27 17.44
C ASN A 589 -34.67 15.84 17.19
N ASN A 590 -34.05 15.49 16.05
CA ASN A 590 -32.67 15.86 15.67
C ASN A 590 -31.55 15.32 16.58
N ASN A 591 -31.86 14.45 17.54
CA ASN A 591 -30.87 13.78 18.39
C ASN A 591 -30.76 12.29 18.06
N ILE A 592 -29.55 11.75 18.19
CA ILE A 592 -29.32 10.32 17.95
C ILE A 592 -29.93 9.53 19.11
N SER A 593 -30.93 8.71 18.82
CA SER A 593 -31.62 7.89 19.82
C SER A 593 -30.97 6.51 19.99
N GLN A 594 -30.51 5.88 18.89
CA GLN A 594 -29.91 4.54 18.90
C GLN A 594 -28.95 4.31 17.73
N LEU A 595 -27.86 3.58 17.99
CA LEU A 595 -26.93 3.09 16.96
C LEU A 595 -26.97 1.56 16.93
N THR A 596 -27.42 0.97 15.82
CA THR A 596 -27.53 -0.49 15.66
C THR A 596 -26.64 -0.97 14.53
N GLN A 597 -25.81 -1.97 14.77
CA GLN A 597 -25.03 -2.64 13.73
C GLN A 597 -25.64 -4.01 13.45
N LEU A 598 -26.02 -4.27 12.20
CA LEU A 598 -26.49 -5.58 11.76
C LEU A 598 -25.31 -6.41 11.23
N PRO A 599 -24.94 -7.52 11.91
CA PRO A 599 -23.84 -8.37 11.49
C PRO A 599 -24.23 -9.26 10.30
N THR A 600 -23.28 -9.55 9.41
CA THR A 600 -23.44 -10.56 8.35
C THR A 600 -23.15 -11.97 8.87
N THR A 601 -23.74 -12.99 8.25
CA THR A 601 -23.52 -14.41 8.58
C THR A 601 -22.16 -14.96 8.13
N SER A 602 -21.41 -14.21 7.31
CA SER A 602 -20.08 -14.57 6.81
C SER A 602 -19.00 -13.86 7.61
N THR A 603 -18.15 -14.63 8.30
CA THR A 603 -16.98 -14.11 9.05
C THR A 603 -15.81 -13.65 8.15
N ALA A 604 -15.97 -13.67 6.82
CA ALA A 604 -14.87 -13.53 5.88
C ALA A 604 -14.56 -12.09 5.42
N ASP A 605 -15.49 -11.14 5.45
CA ASP A 605 -15.28 -9.78 4.92
C ASP A 605 -15.72 -8.71 5.93
N ARG A 606 -14.80 -8.24 6.77
CA ARG A 606 -15.05 -7.14 7.73
C ARG A 606 -14.97 -5.73 7.14
N GLU A 607 -14.86 -5.59 5.81
CA GLU A 607 -14.57 -4.29 5.18
C GLU A 607 -15.76 -3.62 4.45
N ARG A 608 -16.88 -4.32 4.21
CA ARG A 608 -18.04 -3.76 3.47
C ARG A 608 -19.09 -3.20 4.43
N ASN A 609 -18.96 -1.91 4.79
CA ASN A 609 -19.84 -1.23 5.73
C ASN A 609 -20.65 -0.11 5.07
N ILE A 610 -21.97 -0.11 5.25
CA ILE A 610 -22.87 0.98 4.86
C ILE A 610 -23.46 1.67 6.09
N TYR A 611 -23.90 2.91 5.92
CA TYR A 611 -24.42 3.75 7.01
C TYR A 611 -25.73 4.39 6.59
N LEU A 612 -26.80 4.04 7.29
CA LEU A 612 -28.16 4.50 7.02
C LEU A 612 -28.67 5.31 8.21
N VAL A 613 -29.43 6.36 7.94
CA VAL A 613 -30.10 7.18 8.96
C VAL A 613 -31.60 6.91 8.89
N LEU A 614 -32.21 6.58 10.01
CA LEU A 614 -33.66 6.39 10.14
C LEU A 614 -34.24 7.54 10.95
N THR A 615 -35.20 8.25 10.37
CA THR A 615 -35.90 9.38 11.01
C THR A 615 -37.39 9.06 11.19
N GLY A 616 -37.97 9.33 12.36
CA GLY A 616 -39.41 9.14 12.63
C GLY A 616 -39.78 7.87 13.42
N GLN A 617 -41.02 7.81 13.91
CA GLN A 617 -41.61 6.64 14.60
C GLN A 617 -42.73 6.03 13.75
N ASP A 618 -42.81 4.70 13.74
CA ASP A 618 -43.82 3.89 13.07
C ASP A 618 -44.09 4.22 11.59
N ALA A 619 -45.34 4.50 11.22
CA ALA A 619 -45.80 4.68 9.84
C ALA A 619 -45.21 5.90 9.10
N ALA A 620 -44.37 6.70 9.77
CA ALA A 620 -43.68 7.87 9.21
C ALA A 620 -42.15 7.70 9.16
N ALA A 621 -41.62 6.49 9.34
CA ALA A 621 -40.18 6.27 9.32
C ALA A 621 -39.59 6.44 7.91
N HIS A 622 -38.54 7.26 7.79
CA HIS A 622 -37.88 7.57 6.53
C HIS A 622 -36.38 7.26 6.61
N TYR A 623 -35.92 6.40 5.71
CA TYR A 623 -34.50 6.08 5.55
C TYR A 623 -33.80 7.11 4.69
N SER A 624 -32.60 7.52 5.09
CA SER A 624 -31.70 8.37 4.30
C SER A 624 -30.31 7.75 4.26
N ALA A 625 -29.62 7.97 3.14
CA ALA A 625 -28.26 7.47 2.95
C ALA A 625 -27.27 8.43 3.61
N THR A 626 -26.11 7.90 4.02
CA THR A 626 -24.96 8.77 4.33
C THR A 626 -23.80 8.36 3.46
N VAL A 627 -23.19 9.35 2.83
CA VAL A 627 -22.04 9.16 1.94
C VAL A 627 -20.84 9.87 2.52
N ARG A 628 -19.64 9.32 2.31
CA ARG A 628 -18.42 10.06 2.64
C ARG A 628 -18.38 11.37 1.90
N GLU A 629 -17.98 12.42 2.61
CA GLU A 629 -17.71 13.73 2.04
C GLU A 629 -16.47 13.59 1.14
N THR A 630 -16.66 13.12 -0.09
CA THR A 630 -15.65 13.26 -1.13
C THR A 630 -15.51 14.76 -1.38
N ALA A 631 -14.28 15.24 -1.55
CA ALA A 631 -13.99 16.65 -1.77
C ALA A 631 -14.47 17.10 -3.18
N ALA A 632 -15.79 17.10 -3.40
CA ALA A 632 -16.50 17.57 -4.58
C ALA A 632 -18.02 17.55 -4.29
N GLY A 633 -18.63 18.68 -3.90
CA GLY A 633 -20.09 18.67 -3.70
C GLY A 633 -20.80 19.89 -3.12
N HIS A 634 -20.47 21.12 -3.51
CA HIS A 634 -21.52 22.15 -3.64
C HIS A 634 -21.81 22.26 -5.14
N GLN A 635 -22.87 21.62 -5.61
CA GLN A 635 -23.42 21.89 -6.94
C GLN A 635 -24.57 22.88 -6.81
N ASP A 636 -24.29 24.13 -7.15
CA ASP A 636 -25.29 24.96 -7.82
C ASP A 636 -25.43 24.45 -9.25
N HIS A 637 -26.61 23.93 -9.57
CA HIS A 637 -27.02 23.67 -10.95
C HIS A 637 -27.10 24.99 -11.70
N GLN A 638 -26.05 25.32 -12.47
CA GLN A 638 -26.11 25.98 -13.79
C GLN A 638 -24.70 26.37 -14.27
N ASN A 639 -24.04 25.49 -15.04
CA ASN A 639 -23.46 25.80 -16.36
C ASN A 639 -22.43 24.75 -16.84
N LYS A 640 -22.36 24.63 -18.16
CA LYS A 640 -21.64 23.64 -18.96
C LYS A 640 -20.11 23.63 -18.72
N THR A 641 -19.55 22.41 -18.72
CA THR A 641 -18.14 22.02 -18.94
C THR A 641 -17.06 22.67 -18.06
N ALA A 642 -16.64 21.96 -17.00
CA ALA A 642 -15.37 22.22 -16.30
C ALA A 642 -14.53 20.92 -16.26
N THR A 643 -13.38 20.93 -16.91
CA THR A 643 -12.36 19.87 -16.85
C THR A 643 -11.76 19.82 -15.45
N SER A 644 -11.80 18.65 -14.78
CA SER A 644 -11.13 18.46 -13.50
C SER A 644 -9.62 18.58 -13.66
N PHE A 645 -8.96 19.39 -12.83
CA PHE A 645 -7.50 19.56 -12.87
C PHE A 645 -6.82 18.29 -12.35
N ASP A 646 -6.27 17.47 -13.26
CA ASP A 646 -5.45 16.31 -12.93
C ASP A 646 -4.07 16.36 -13.61
N PRO A 647 -2.97 16.53 -12.84
CA PRO A 647 -1.60 16.48 -13.37
C PRO A 647 -1.24 15.17 -14.09
N SER A 648 -1.91 14.06 -13.79
CA SER A 648 -1.67 12.76 -14.42
C SER A 648 -1.99 12.79 -15.92
N GLU A 649 -2.92 13.65 -16.36
CA GLU A 649 -3.23 13.77 -17.77
C GLU A 649 -2.17 14.53 -18.59
N VAL A 650 -1.32 15.31 -17.91
CA VAL A 650 -0.18 15.99 -18.52
C VAL A 650 1.01 15.03 -18.60
N ARG A 651 1.23 14.31 -17.50
CA ARG A 651 2.34 13.37 -17.36
C ARG A 651 1.84 12.09 -16.69
N PRO A 652 1.36 11.10 -17.45
CA PRO A 652 0.89 9.85 -16.89
C PRO A 652 2.06 9.07 -16.27
N PHE A 653 1.77 8.30 -15.21
CA PHE A 653 2.77 7.42 -14.62
C PHE A 653 3.20 6.34 -15.62
N PRO A 654 4.50 6.00 -15.67
CA PRO A 654 4.98 4.96 -16.56
C PRO A 654 4.39 3.62 -16.13
N LYS A 655 3.74 2.92 -17.08
CA LYS A 655 3.27 1.54 -16.92
C LYS A 655 3.88 0.64 -17.99
N ALA A 656 4.24 -0.57 -17.60
CA ALA A 656 4.67 -1.59 -18.54
C ALA A 656 3.54 -1.89 -19.54
N PRO A 657 3.83 -1.96 -20.86
CA PRO A 657 2.82 -2.34 -21.83
C PRO A 657 2.34 -3.79 -21.57
N PRO A 658 1.10 -4.14 -22.00
CA PRO A 658 0.64 -5.52 -21.97
C PRO A 658 1.66 -6.41 -22.68
N LEU A 659 1.83 -7.64 -22.19
CA LEU A 659 2.55 -8.65 -22.96
C LEU A 659 1.85 -8.74 -24.31
N LYS A 660 2.51 -8.26 -25.38
CA LYS A 660 2.20 -8.72 -26.73
C LYS A 660 2.23 -10.22 -26.61
N ASN A 661 1.12 -10.89 -26.97
CA ASN A 661 0.94 -12.35 -26.94
C ASN A 661 2.30 -12.99 -26.95
N PRO A 662 2.70 -13.80 -25.94
CA PRO A 662 3.97 -14.48 -26.02
C PRO A 662 3.91 -15.17 -27.37
N ARG A 663 4.66 -14.62 -28.35
CA ARG A 663 5.01 -15.39 -29.53
C ARG A 663 5.52 -16.64 -28.85
N LYS A 664 4.90 -17.77 -29.17
CA LYS A 664 5.42 -19.08 -28.83
C LYS A 664 6.85 -19.06 -29.38
N THR A 665 7.80 -18.50 -28.64
CA THR A 665 9.14 -19.00 -28.58
C THR A 665 8.85 -20.43 -28.24
N SER A 666 9.00 -21.29 -29.24
CA SER A 666 9.05 -22.70 -29.05
C SER A 666 10.24 -22.93 -28.11
N SER A 667 9.97 -22.76 -26.81
CA SER A 667 10.40 -23.73 -25.84
C SER A 667 9.94 -25.04 -26.44
N ARG A 668 10.85 -25.69 -27.18
CA ARG A 668 10.73 -27.08 -27.53
C ARG A 668 10.34 -27.73 -26.22
N LYS A 669 9.08 -28.18 -26.10
CA LYS A 669 8.69 -29.18 -25.12
C LYS A 669 9.67 -30.32 -25.37
N ARG A 670 10.78 -30.36 -24.62
CA ARG A 670 11.55 -31.57 -24.47
C ARG A 670 10.60 -32.45 -23.69
N LYS A 671 9.82 -33.25 -24.44
CA LYS A 671 9.35 -34.52 -23.93
C LYS A 671 10.57 -35.16 -23.29
N THR A 672 10.47 -35.55 -22.04
CA THR A 672 11.38 -36.50 -21.40
C THR A 672 11.37 -37.74 -22.29
N ALA A 673 12.24 -37.73 -23.29
CA ALA A 673 12.39 -38.80 -24.25
C ALA A 673 13.40 -39.75 -23.65
N ILE A 674 12.88 -40.90 -23.24
CA ILE A 674 13.63 -42.12 -23.04
C ILE A 674 14.61 -42.27 -24.21
N LEU A 675 15.87 -42.52 -23.86
CA LEU A 675 17.01 -42.54 -24.75
C LEU A 675 16.93 -43.74 -25.69
N THR A 676 16.29 -43.61 -26.86
CA THR A 676 16.40 -44.58 -27.96
C THR A 676 17.15 -43.99 -29.15
N ASP A 677 17.92 -44.86 -29.80
CA ASP A 677 18.95 -44.51 -30.79
C ASP A 677 18.37 -43.88 -32.07
N THR A 678 18.53 -42.57 -32.21
CA THR A 678 18.21 -41.81 -33.44
C THR A 678 19.47 -41.37 -34.21
N PRO A 679 19.35 -41.14 -35.54
CA PRO A 679 20.45 -40.69 -36.41
C PRO A 679 21.13 -39.37 -35.98
N GLU A 680 20.42 -38.55 -35.19
CA GLU A 680 20.96 -37.30 -34.65
C GLU A 680 22.02 -37.55 -33.56
N LYS A 681 21.92 -38.67 -32.80
CA LYS A 681 22.91 -39.09 -31.81
C LYS A 681 24.23 -39.48 -32.47
N THR A 682 24.17 -40.18 -33.60
CA THR A 682 25.36 -40.54 -34.39
C THR A 682 26.01 -39.29 -34.98
N HIS A 683 25.21 -38.34 -35.49
CA HIS A 683 25.73 -37.08 -36.00
C HIS A 683 26.43 -36.24 -34.92
N LEU A 684 25.83 -36.12 -33.72
CA LEU A 684 26.42 -35.40 -32.59
C LEU A 684 27.69 -36.09 -32.04
N LYS A 685 27.71 -37.42 -31.96
CA LYS A 685 28.93 -38.19 -31.61
C LYS A 685 30.05 -37.97 -32.63
N ARG A 686 29.72 -37.92 -33.92
CA ARG A 686 30.68 -37.71 -35.01
C ARG A 686 31.29 -36.31 -34.95
N LYS A 687 30.46 -35.28 -34.74
CA LYS A 687 30.89 -33.88 -34.55
C LYS A 687 31.77 -33.70 -33.30
N LYS A 688 31.46 -34.42 -32.22
CA LYS A 688 32.28 -34.40 -30.99
C LYS A 688 33.65 -35.08 -31.20
N LYS A 689 33.69 -36.18 -31.96
CA LYS A 689 34.96 -36.84 -32.36
C LYS A 689 35.80 -35.95 -33.27
N GLU A 690 35.19 -35.23 -34.22
CA GLU A 690 35.90 -34.26 -35.08
C GLU A 690 36.51 -33.11 -34.27
N ASN A 691 35.76 -32.53 -33.33
CA ASN A 691 36.29 -31.45 -32.48
C ASN A 691 37.46 -31.93 -31.60
N VAL A 692 37.41 -33.15 -31.07
CA VAL A 692 38.54 -33.73 -30.31
C VAL A 692 39.75 -33.97 -31.22
N ARG A 693 39.53 -34.37 -32.48
CA ARG A 693 40.60 -34.59 -33.46
C ARG A 693 41.26 -33.28 -33.89
N ASN A 694 40.47 -32.22 -34.09
CA ASN A 694 40.97 -30.88 -34.40
C ASN A 694 41.74 -30.27 -33.22
N ASN A 695 41.25 -30.40 -31.99
CA ASN A 695 41.98 -29.95 -30.81
C ASN A 695 43.30 -30.71 -30.61
N LYS A 696 43.36 -32.03 -30.90
CA LYS A 696 44.62 -32.78 -30.87
C LYS A 696 45.60 -32.35 -31.98
N ARG A 697 45.13 -31.95 -33.15
CA ARG A 697 45.98 -31.39 -34.21
C ARG A 697 46.60 -30.06 -33.80
N LEU A 698 45.78 -29.15 -33.23
CA LEU A 698 46.23 -27.84 -32.73
C LEU A 698 47.25 -27.96 -31.57
N LEU A 699 47.10 -28.99 -30.72
CA LEU A 699 48.06 -29.31 -29.65
C LEU A 699 49.37 -29.92 -30.16
N ASN A 700 49.35 -30.61 -31.31
CA ASN A 700 50.55 -31.20 -31.91
C ASN A 700 51.32 -30.19 -32.79
N GLU A 701 50.69 -29.14 -33.28
CA GLU A 701 51.34 -28.07 -34.08
C GLU A 701 52.05 -27.01 -33.20
N SER A 702 51.87 -27.04 -31.87
CA SER A 702 52.38 -26.02 -30.95
C SER A 702 53.62 -26.43 -30.14
N CYS A 703 54.33 -27.51 -30.50
CA CYS A 703 55.53 -27.96 -29.80
C CYS A 703 56.74 -28.16 -30.75
N PRO A 704 57.76 -27.28 -30.77
CA PRO A 704 58.97 -27.48 -31.55
C PRO A 704 59.93 -28.45 -30.83
N SER A 705 60.40 -29.46 -31.55
CA SER A 705 61.35 -30.47 -31.08
C SER A 705 62.72 -29.88 -30.73
N LYS A 706 63.21 -30.10 -29.50
CA LYS A 706 64.64 -30.02 -29.16
C LYS A 706 65.38 -31.18 -29.84
N LYS A 707 66.19 -30.90 -30.84
CA LYS A 707 67.24 -31.81 -31.35
C LYS A 707 68.61 -31.27 -30.94
N ALA A 708 69.47 -32.21 -30.57
CA ALA A 708 70.75 -32.07 -29.91
C ALA A 708 71.81 -31.31 -30.71
N LEU A 709 72.65 -30.56 -29.98
CA LEU A 709 74.00 -30.15 -30.35
C LEU A 709 74.94 -30.86 -29.37
N GLU A 710 75.57 -31.95 -29.83
CA GLU A 710 76.78 -32.50 -29.23
C GLU A 710 77.95 -32.10 -30.14
N GLU A 711 78.90 -31.34 -29.60
CA GLU A 711 80.25 -31.22 -30.17
C GLU A 711 81.27 -31.79 -29.16
N PRO A 712 82.33 -32.46 -29.63
CA PRO A 712 83.24 -33.23 -28.79
C PRO A 712 84.36 -32.36 -28.22
N THR A 713 84.71 -32.56 -26.95
CA THR A 713 86.00 -32.10 -26.41
C THR A 713 86.97 -33.26 -26.26
N ASN A 714 88.09 -33.06 -26.95
CA ASN A 714 89.30 -33.86 -27.05
C ASN A 714 89.87 -34.29 -25.69
N ARG A 715 90.34 -35.53 -25.63
CA ARG A 715 91.44 -35.94 -24.74
C ARG A 715 92.77 -35.76 -25.47
N ASN A 716 93.67 -34.94 -24.92
CA ASN A 716 94.95 -35.43 -24.43
C ASN A 716 95.71 -34.38 -23.60
N ARG A 717 96.07 -34.84 -22.39
CA ARG A 717 96.90 -34.26 -21.33
C ARG A 717 96.29 -33.21 -20.43
#